data_AF-A0A399XWL2-F1
#
_entry.id   AF-A0A399XWL2-F1
#
_cell.length_a   1.000
_cell.length_b   1.000
_cell.length_c   1.000
_cell.angle_alpha   90.00
_cell.angle_beta   90.00
_cell.angle_gamma   90.00
#
_symmetry.space_group_name_H-M   'P 1'
#
loop_
_entity.id
_entity.type
_entity.pdbx_description
1 polymer ?
#
loop_
_entity_poly.entity_id
_entity_poly.type
_entity_poly.pdbx_seq_one_letter_code
_entity_poly.pdbx_strand_id
1 'polypeptide(L)'
;MPIQVHQTESRICELIQVKHHFIRGIAVVVAFVAQVAVVPTGASLAGGSTGCQGTGEPAHLAEGSTGNGFREWVLLANPSLTEPAEACITYLTGGGPVAGGQVSVPPRSRRSIDVNAALTANSVSTVVESLSGRIVAERSMSNSNDGLKGAHAGKQTPEPRDRWYLPEGSTLGGTTTWILISNPADEAVEITATFLTGAGAVDGPKFSIPPLTRKSVRANDFVSSYDVATEIVASGGVLAERATYLAHSGLAGSTASPGTASPAKEWYFSEGATAGGFETWILVANPSETETAAVALEHITKSASFPGASIQIPPRSRRSVRLGAFVTSYHVATIVRSSVAVVTERAMYSDHPQLGRGSATSEGSSELGKRWLFAEGATTGGYETWLLISNPGVSETAEVAISYLTTSGGIDGPSVSVLPGRRASIRVDDSITSFDVGIDISVVDGPPVMAERSIFTPSGPGRDLTTGPGLILDEHPALNSDPVVIAVGDAACDPTSPNFNGGVGIGDACRQLATSDIALSESASAVLMLGDAQYETGALPAFMASYEPSWGRLKSITRPAPGNHEYFYGSADGYYTYFGDSAGDPAKGWYSFDIGAWHLVALNSNCGYVGGCGAGSAQEVWLRADLAAHSNQCTLAYWHHPRFSSGQHGENPSMDAFWRALHDAGADLILGGHDHNYERFAPQTPDSVSDSAGGIREFVVGTGGKDLRSRSFTPAHSEVYDYSAPGVLKLTLRPSGYDWEFKAIPGELFADSGSASCH
;
A
#
# COMPACT_ATOMS: atom_id res chain seq x y z
N MET A 1 9.71 -53.80 -55.83
CA MET A 1 9.16 -53.20 -54.60
C MET A 1 9.58 -54.07 -53.42
N PRO A 2 10.02 -53.55 -52.27
CA PRO A 2 10.50 -52.19 -51.97
C PRO A 2 11.96 -52.17 -51.43
N ILE A 3 12.82 -51.22 -51.87
CA ILE A 3 13.14 -49.87 -51.31
C ILE A 3 14.22 -49.95 -50.20
N GLN A 4 15.50 -49.85 -50.59
CA GLN A 4 16.43 -48.67 -50.59
C GLN A 4 17.28 -48.59 -49.30
N VAL A 5 18.59 -48.92 -49.34
CA VAL A 5 19.76 -48.14 -49.85
C VAL A 5 20.13 -47.06 -48.82
N HIS A 6 21.10 -47.33 -47.93
CA HIS A 6 22.57 -47.16 -48.06
C HIS A 6 23.04 -45.85 -47.40
N GLN A 7 23.89 -45.90 -46.37
CA GLN A 7 25.36 -46.08 -46.40
C GLN A 7 26.07 -44.75 -46.74
N THR A 8 26.80 -44.19 -45.76
CA THR A 8 28.30 -44.17 -45.68
C THR A 8 28.90 -43.14 -46.67
N GLU A 9 29.97 -42.39 -46.42
CA GLU A 9 31.19 -42.66 -45.68
C GLU A 9 32.09 -41.39 -45.72
N SER A 10 32.99 -41.27 -44.74
CA SER A 10 34.30 -40.60 -44.84
C SER A 10 34.37 -39.05 -44.94
N ARG A 11 35.01 -38.40 -43.97
CA ARG A 11 36.45 -38.09 -43.99
C ARG A 11 36.88 -37.28 -42.76
N ILE A 12 37.88 -37.83 -42.08
CA ILE A 12 38.86 -37.14 -41.26
C ILE A 12 39.89 -36.50 -42.20
N CYS A 13 40.13 -35.20 -42.03
CA CYS A 13 41.34 -34.38 -42.28
C CYS A 13 40.98 -33.00 -41.68
N GLU A 14 41.65 -32.40 -40.70
CA GLU A 14 43.06 -32.39 -40.35
C GLU A 14 43.28 -32.34 -38.83
N LEU A 15 44.14 -33.22 -38.33
CA LEU A 15 45.04 -32.91 -37.21
C LEU A 15 46.06 -31.87 -37.71
N ILE A 16 46.56 -31.00 -36.82
CA ILE A 16 47.99 -30.90 -36.44
C ILE A 16 48.15 -29.76 -35.42
N GLN A 17 48.66 -30.14 -34.24
CA GLN A 17 49.38 -29.33 -33.25
C GLN A 17 48.58 -28.27 -32.45
N VAL A 18 48.70 -28.10 -31.13
CA VAL A 18 49.65 -28.60 -30.13
C VAL A 18 49.02 -28.32 -28.76
N LYS A 19 48.93 -29.34 -27.90
CA LYS A 19 49.00 -29.12 -26.44
C LYS A 19 50.37 -28.50 -26.20
N HIS A 20 50.43 -27.22 -25.83
CA HIS A 20 51.39 -26.57 -24.92
C HIS A 20 51.29 -25.04 -25.10
N HIS A 21 51.07 -24.34 -23.98
CA HIS A 21 50.94 -22.88 -23.72
C HIS A 21 49.52 -22.56 -23.21
N PHE A 22 49.14 -22.90 -21.98
CA PHE A 22 49.54 -22.21 -20.74
C PHE A 22 50.14 -20.82 -21.00
N ILE A 23 49.43 -19.77 -20.53
CA ILE A 23 49.80 -18.35 -20.55
C ILE A 23 49.49 -17.63 -21.88
N ARG A 24 48.22 -17.21 -22.04
CA ARG A 24 47.75 -15.91 -22.58
C ARG A 24 46.26 -16.01 -22.95
N GLY A 25 45.41 -15.68 -21.99
CA GLY A 25 43.96 -15.52 -22.12
C GLY A 25 43.44 -14.59 -21.02
N ILE A 26 44.23 -13.56 -20.73
CA ILE A 26 43.85 -12.37 -19.95
C ILE A 26 43.68 -11.27 -21.02
N ALA A 27 42.55 -10.55 -20.95
CA ALA A 27 42.06 -9.52 -21.87
C ALA A 27 41.22 -10.04 -23.05
N VAL A 28 39.88 -10.00 -22.89
CA VAL A 28 38.93 -9.08 -23.56
C VAL A 28 37.52 -9.56 -23.23
N VAL A 29 36.90 -9.01 -22.17
CA VAL A 29 35.46 -8.65 -22.08
C VAL A 29 35.37 -7.56 -21.00
N VAL A 30 35.62 -6.32 -21.40
CA VAL A 30 35.27 -5.10 -20.66
C VAL A 30 34.53 -4.23 -21.66
N ALA A 31 33.22 -4.07 -21.46
CA ALA A 31 32.43 -2.86 -21.74
C ALA A 31 30.92 -3.19 -21.71
N PHE A 32 30.36 -3.28 -20.51
CA PHE A 32 29.01 -2.76 -20.23
C PHE A 32 29.08 -2.18 -18.82
N VAL A 33 29.32 -0.87 -18.76
CA VAL A 33 29.28 -0.11 -17.52
C VAL A 33 27.80 0.16 -17.26
N ALA A 34 27.19 -0.61 -16.37
CA ALA A 34 26.01 -0.15 -15.65
C ALA A 34 26.47 1.03 -14.78
N GLN A 35 25.76 2.16 -14.84
CA GLN A 35 25.97 3.27 -13.91
C GLN A 35 25.67 2.78 -12.49
N VAL A 36 26.72 2.38 -11.77
CA VAL A 36 26.69 2.20 -10.33
C VAL A 36 26.76 3.59 -9.72
N ALA A 37 25.68 4.02 -9.05
CA ALA A 37 25.72 5.22 -8.23
C ALA A 37 26.69 4.97 -7.06
N VAL A 38 27.86 5.61 -7.10
CA VAL A 38 28.79 5.64 -5.98
C VAL A 38 28.27 6.69 -4.99
N VAL A 39 27.78 6.24 -3.84
CA VAL A 39 27.36 7.11 -2.74
C VAL A 39 28.61 7.72 -2.09
N PRO A 40 28.66 9.04 -1.80
CA PRO A 40 29.78 9.65 -1.09
C PRO A 40 29.90 9.04 0.31
N THR A 41 31.10 8.56 0.64
CA THR A 41 31.42 8.11 2.00
C THR A 41 31.66 9.33 2.89
N GLY A 42 30.90 9.43 3.98
CA GLY A 42 31.21 10.33 5.10
C GLY A 42 30.17 11.41 5.38
N ALA A 43 29.05 11.03 6.00
CA ALA A 43 28.30 11.92 6.87
C ALA A 43 27.95 11.14 8.15
N SER A 44 28.54 11.50 9.29
CA SER A 44 28.03 11.02 10.58
C SER A 44 26.73 11.76 10.85
N LEU A 45 25.63 11.03 11.05
CA LEU A 45 24.39 11.61 11.53
C LEU A 45 24.63 12.11 12.96
N ALA A 46 24.64 13.44 13.13
CA ALA A 46 24.58 14.07 14.44
C ALA A 46 23.10 14.33 14.76
N GLY A 47 22.57 13.63 15.77
CA GLY A 47 21.17 13.70 16.19
C GLY A 47 20.41 12.43 15.81
N GLY A 48 19.70 11.84 16.78
CA GLY A 48 19.03 10.54 16.66
C GLY A 48 17.78 10.51 15.78
N SER A 49 17.82 11.04 14.57
CA SER A 49 16.79 10.79 13.56
C SER A 49 17.22 9.68 12.60
N THR A 50 16.27 8.86 12.14
CA THR A 50 16.42 8.11 10.88
C THR A 50 16.81 9.11 9.77
N GLY A 51 17.66 8.69 8.84
CA GLY A 51 18.51 9.59 8.06
C GLY A 51 17.82 10.51 7.06
N CYS A 52 16.49 10.53 6.96
CA CYS A 52 15.73 11.43 6.09
C CYS A 52 14.33 11.68 6.68
N GLN A 53 13.81 12.92 6.61
CA GLN A 53 12.40 13.18 6.90
C GLN A 53 11.56 12.86 5.66
N GLY A 54 11.13 11.60 5.54
CA GLY A 54 10.25 11.15 4.47
C GLY A 54 8.85 11.76 4.56
N THR A 55 8.12 11.76 3.45
CA THR A 55 6.77 12.33 3.29
C THR A 55 5.66 11.28 3.36
N GLY A 56 6.00 9.98 3.41
CA GLY A 56 5.06 8.86 3.48
C GLY A 56 5.40 7.83 4.54
N GLU A 57 4.50 6.87 4.76
CA GLU A 57 4.71 5.75 5.68
C GLU A 57 5.98 4.96 5.30
N PRO A 58 6.93 4.76 6.24
CA PRO A 58 8.15 4.03 5.94
C PRO A 58 7.90 2.55 5.67
N ALA A 59 8.61 2.00 4.70
CA ALA A 59 8.65 0.58 4.47
C ALA A 59 9.73 -0.07 5.35
N HIS A 60 9.31 -0.97 6.23
CA HIS A 60 10.23 -1.65 7.16
C HIS A 60 10.51 -3.11 6.77
N LEU A 61 11.78 -3.50 6.87
CA LEU A 61 12.28 -4.87 6.66
C LEU A 61 13.12 -5.23 7.90
N ALA A 62 12.58 -6.04 8.82
CA ALA A 62 13.20 -6.29 10.14
C ALA A 62 14.31 -7.35 10.12
N GLU A 63 14.28 -8.29 9.17
CA GLU A 63 15.38 -9.22 8.94
C GLU A 63 16.44 -8.64 7.97
N GLY A 64 17.66 -9.13 8.12
CA GLY A 64 18.83 -8.73 7.33
C GLY A 64 20.15 -9.15 8.00
N SER A 65 21.16 -9.39 7.17
CA SER A 65 22.54 -9.65 7.57
C SER A 65 23.46 -9.49 6.37
N THR A 66 24.59 -8.83 6.57
CA THR A 66 25.66 -8.74 5.57
C THR A 66 26.96 -9.45 6.00
N GLY A 67 26.94 -10.09 7.17
CA GLY A 67 28.04 -10.88 7.73
C GLY A 67 27.91 -12.37 7.40
N ASN A 68 28.90 -13.19 7.78
CA ASN A 68 28.82 -14.66 7.75
C ASN A 68 28.24 -15.26 6.46
N GLY A 69 28.72 -14.79 5.30
CA GLY A 69 28.35 -15.33 3.98
C GLY A 69 26.98 -14.90 3.46
N PHE A 70 26.21 -14.08 4.20
CA PHE A 70 24.94 -13.54 3.73
C PHE A 70 25.17 -12.48 2.63
N ARG A 71 24.30 -12.53 1.62
CA ARG A 71 24.10 -11.49 0.62
C ARG A 71 22.69 -10.96 0.73
N GLU A 72 22.55 -9.66 0.90
CA GLU A 72 21.27 -8.98 1.13
C GLU A 72 21.09 -7.84 0.13
N TRP A 73 19.90 -7.80 -0.45
CA TRP A 73 19.47 -6.83 -1.45
C TRP A 73 18.14 -6.21 -1.00
N VAL A 74 18.02 -4.90 -1.14
CA VAL A 74 16.76 -4.17 -0.97
C VAL A 74 16.22 -3.83 -2.35
N LEU A 75 14.95 -4.12 -2.59
CA LEU A 75 14.32 -4.08 -3.90
C LEU A 75 13.22 -3.06 -3.87
N LEU A 76 13.35 -1.99 -4.65
CA LEU A 76 12.39 -0.90 -4.71
C LEU A 76 11.65 -0.93 -6.04
N ALA A 77 10.33 -0.97 -6.00
CA ALA A 77 9.46 -0.88 -7.16
C ALA A 77 8.67 0.43 -7.12
N ASN A 78 8.67 1.15 -8.24
CA ASN A 78 7.83 2.31 -8.46
C ASN A 78 6.66 1.93 -9.39
N PRO A 79 5.43 1.79 -8.84
CA PRO A 79 4.24 1.47 -9.60
C PRO A 79 3.59 2.69 -10.30
N SER A 80 4.14 3.89 -10.14
CA SER A 80 3.67 5.11 -10.81
C SER A 80 3.84 4.99 -12.32
N LEU A 81 2.87 5.49 -13.09
CA LEU A 81 2.94 5.49 -14.55
C LEU A 81 3.76 6.64 -15.11
N THR A 82 3.79 7.77 -14.40
CA THR A 82 4.33 9.05 -14.91
C THR A 82 5.44 9.62 -14.04
N GLU A 83 5.32 9.48 -12.72
CA GLU A 83 6.23 10.12 -11.78
C GLU A 83 7.36 9.21 -11.28
N PRO A 84 8.61 9.69 -11.26
CA PRO A 84 9.67 9.01 -10.53
C PRO A 84 9.33 9.02 -9.04
N ALA A 85 9.88 8.05 -8.31
CA ALA A 85 9.77 8.02 -6.87
C ALA A 85 11.18 8.11 -6.27
N GLU A 86 11.33 9.01 -5.31
CA GLU A 86 12.58 9.23 -4.59
C GLU A 86 12.43 8.61 -3.20
N ALA A 87 13.39 7.79 -2.80
CA ALA A 87 13.40 7.16 -1.49
C ALA A 87 14.75 7.35 -0.80
N CYS A 88 14.74 7.23 0.52
CA CYS A 88 15.94 7.21 1.35
C CYS A 88 15.99 5.92 2.15
N ILE A 89 17.19 5.35 2.31
CA ILE A 89 17.40 4.08 2.99
C ILE A 89 18.18 4.33 4.29
N THR A 90 17.69 3.79 5.39
CA THR A 90 18.38 3.73 6.68
C THR A 90 18.53 2.27 7.12
N TYR A 91 19.74 1.87 7.52
CA TYR A 91 20.02 0.54 8.06
C TYR A 91 20.10 0.60 9.58
N LEU A 92 19.31 -0.21 10.28
CA LEU A 92 19.39 -0.35 11.74
C LEU A 92 20.27 -1.55 12.09
N THR A 93 21.34 -1.31 12.83
CA THR A 93 22.26 -2.35 13.31
C THR A 93 22.20 -2.48 14.83
N GLY A 94 22.88 -3.49 15.39
CA GLY A 94 23.06 -3.57 16.84
C GLY A 94 23.90 -2.42 17.43
N GLY A 95 24.62 -1.67 16.59
CA GLY A 95 25.40 -0.48 16.98
C GLY A 95 24.70 0.85 16.72
N GLY A 96 23.45 0.85 16.23
CA GLY A 96 22.70 2.04 15.84
C GLY A 96 22.48 2.17 14.33
N PRO A 97 21.87 3.29 13.89
CA PRO A 97 21.52 3.53 12.51
C PRO A 97 22.74 3.87 11.64
N VAL A 98 22.72 3.43 10.38
CA VAL A 98 23.71 3.70 9.33
C VAL A 98 22.97 4.15 8.07
N ALA A 99 23.39 5.26 7.46
CA ALA A 99 22.76 5.76 6.24
C ALA A 99 23.05 4.86 5.03
N GLY A 100 22.01 4.51 4.27
CA GLY A 100 22.09 3.77 3.00
C GLY A 100 22.03 4.64 1.75
N GLY A 101 21.69 5.92 1.90
CA GLY A 101 21.63 6.90 0.81
C GLY A 101 20.24 7.04 0.18
N GLN A 102 20.14 7.93 -0.79
CA GLN A 102 18.91 8.17 -1.56
C GLN A 102 18.92 7.40 -2.88
N VAL A 103 17.74 6.99 -3.32
CA VAL A 103 17.52 6.20 -4.53
C VAL A 103 16.35 6.77 -5.32
N SER A 104 16.62 7.09 -6.59
CA SER A 104 15.59 7.43 -7.56
C SER A 104 15.15 6.17 -8.32
N VAL A 105 13.84 5.93 -8.35
CA VAL A 105 13.22 4.83 -9.09
C VAL A 105 12.30 5.42 -10.16
N PRO A 106 12.66 5.36 -11.46
CA PRO A 106 11.82 5.87 -12.54
C PRO A 106 10.40 5.28 -12.56
N PRO A 107 9.44 5.93 -13.24
CA PRO A 107 8.10 5.40 -13.40
C PRO A 107 8.11 3.99 -14.00
N ARG A 108 7.17 3.15 -13.57
CA ARG A 108 6.98 1.77 -13.99
C ARG A 108 8.27 0.94 -13.94
N SER A 109 9.16 1.21 -12.99
CA SER A 109 10.47 0.58 -12.95
C SER A 109 10.79 0.05 -11.56
N ARG A 110 11.94 -0.63 -11.46
CA ARG A 110 12.48 -1.08 -10.19
C ARG A 110 13.98 -0.89 -10.08
N ARG A 111 14.47 -0.91 -8.84
CA ARG A 111 15.89 -0.87 -8.48
C ARG A 111 16.21 -1.93 -7.43
N SER A 112 17.44 -2.40 -7.51
CA SER A 112 18.05 -3.36 -6.59
C SER A 112 19.25 -2.69 -5.91
N ILE A 113 19.30 -2.69 -4.59
CA ILE A 113 20.34 -2.05 -3.78
C ILE A 113 21.11 -3.12 -3.02
N ASP A 114 22.40 -3.27 -3.30
CA ASP A 114 23.29 -4.21 -2.60
C ASP A 114 23.65 -3.67 -1.21
N VAL A 115 23.07 -4.26 -0.17
CA VAL A 115 23.29 -3.85 1.23
C VAL A 115 24.71 -4.17 1.68
N ASN A 116 25.31 -5.24 1.15
CA ASN A 116 26.70 -5.62 1.47
C ASN A 116 27.72 -4.61 0.94
N ALA A 117 27.37 -3.81 -0.07
CA ALA A 117 28.23 -2.74 -0.55
C ALA A 117 28.30 -1.56 0.43
N ALA A 118 27.26 -1.36 1.25
CA ALA A 118 27.16 -0.25 2.18
C ALA A 118 27.69 -0.58 3.59
N LEU A 119 27.52 -1.81 4.07
CA LEU A 119 28.00 -2.20 5.40
C LEU A 119 28.35 -3.68 5.54
N THR A 120 29.23 -3.96 6.51
CA THR A 120 29.53 -5.31 7.00
C THR A 120 29.04 -5.44 8.45
N ALA A 121 27.89 -6.06 8.65
CA ALA A 121 27.30 -6.31 9.97
C ALA A 121 26.61 -7.67 10.04
N ASN A 122 26.66 -8.31 11.21
CA ASN A 122 26.02 -9.61 11.44
C ASN A 122 24.48 -9.55 11.50
N SER A 123 23.90 -8.35 11.49
CA SER A 123 22.49 -8.12 11.76
C SER A 123 22.10 -6.73 11.27
N VAL A 124 21.18 -6.69 10.32
CA VAL A 124 20.70 -5.48 9.66
C VAL A 124 19.18 -5.52 9.62
N SER A 125 18.54 -4.37 9.82
CA SER A 125 17.15 -4.13 9.40
C SER A 125 17.18 -2.92 8.50
N THR A 126 16.25 -2.84 7.55
CA THR A 126 16.18 -1.72 6.61
C THR A 126 14.89 -0.95 6.81
N VAL A 127 15.00 0.38 6.82
CA VAL A 127 13.89 1.32 6.73
C VAL A 127 14.03 2.07 5.40
N VAL A 128 12.98 2.09 4.60
CA VAL A 128 12.91 2.84 3.35
C VAL A 128 11.84 3.91 3.49
N GLU A 129 12.25 5.17 3.48
CA GLU A 129 11.38 6.34 3.61
C GLU A 129 11.16 6.94 2.22
N SER A 130 9.91 7.08 1.78
CA SER A 130 9.61 7.80 0.54
C SER A 130 9.81 9.31 0.76
N LEU A 131 10.51 9.97 -0.15
CA LEU A 131 10.67 11.42 -0.22
C LEU A 131 9.63 12.02 -1.18
N SER A 132 9.33 11.29 -2.26
CA SER A 132 8.27 11.61 -3.21
C SER A 132 7.79 10.34 -3.94
N GLY A 133 6.53 10.33 -4.36
CA GLY A 133 5.93 9.18 -5.04
C GLY A 133 5.74 7.96 -4.12
N ARG A 134 5.12 6.91 -4.66
CA ARG A 134 4.92 5.65 -3.95
C ARG A 134 6.07 4.69 -4.26
N ILE A 135 6.62 4.07 -3.22
CA ILE A 135 7.62 2.99 -3.33
C ILE A 135 7.11 1.77 -2.59
N VAL A 136 7.33 0.61 -3.20
CA VAL A 136 7.23 -0.68 -2.52
C VAL A 136 8.62 -1.29 -2.40
N ALA A 137 8.95 -1.73 -1.20
CA ALA A 137 10.18 -2.38 -0.84
C ALA A 137 9.94 -3.88 -0.57
N GLU A 138 10.84 -4.70 -1.09
CA GLU A 138 11.07 -6.07 -0.63
C GLU A 138 12.55 -6.24 -0.28
N ARG A 139 12.87 -7.34 0.38
CA ARG A 139 14.23 -7.82 0.63
C ARG A 139 14.43 -9.14 -0.10
N SER A 140 15.65 -9.36 -0.57
CA SER A 140 16.12 -10.64 -1.07
C SER A 140 17.42 -11.00 -0.38
N MET A 141 17.51 -12.22 0.12
CA MET A 141 18.65 -12.71 0.86
C MET A 141 19.07 -14.07 0.38
N SER A 142 20.38 -14.30 0.38
CA SER A 142 20.96 -15.63 0.19
C SER A 142 22.14 -15.87 1.11
N ASN A 143 22.40 -17.14 1.40
CA ASN A 143 23.61 -17.56 2.11
C ASN A 143 24.10 -18.88 1.51
N SER A 144 25.42 -19.04 1.43
CA SER A 144 26.09 -20.22 0.92
C SER A 144 26.84 -21.04 1.99
N ASN A 145 26.89 -20.56 3.23
CA ASN A 145 27.55 -21.24 4.33
C ASN A 145 26.79 -22.48 4.80
N ASP A 146 27.53 -23.54 5.14
CA ASP A 146 26.97 -24.80 5.62
C ASP A 146 26.10 -24.58 6.88
N GLY A 147 24.90 -25.16 6.87
CA GLY A 147 23.91 -25.02 7.94
C GLY A 147 23.06 -23.74 7.91
N LEU A 148 23.43 -22.75 7.10
CA LEU A 148 22.66 -21.52 6.85
C LEU A 148 22.27 -21.35 5.38
N LYS A 149 22.62 -22.33 4.54
CA LYS A 149 22.42 -22.29 3.09
C LYS A 149 20.94 -22.13 2.74
N GLY A 150 20.65 -21.17 1.88
CA GLY A 150 19.34 -20.96 1.30
C GLY A 150 19.16 -19.57 0.72
N ALA A 151 17.99 -19.31 0.16
CA ALA A 151 17.59 -17.99 -0.28
C ALA A 151 16.12 -17.72 0.06
N HIS A 152 15.80 -16.47 0.42
CA HIS A 152 14.44 -16.05 0.71
C HIS A 152 14.20 -14.61 0.26
N ALA A 153 12.94 -14.26 0.05
CA ALA A 153 12.49 -12.90 -0.13
C ALA A 153 11.41 -12.56 0.92
N GLY A 154 11.34 -11.31 1.34
CA GLY A 154 10.35 -10.82 2.30
C GLY A 154 9.84 -9.44 1.92
N LYS A 155 8.55 -9.19 2.09
CA LYS A 155 7.93 -7.89 1.78
C LYS A 155 8.07 -6.91 2.94
N GLN A 156 7.94 -5.62 2.63
CA GLN A 156 7.85 -4.59 3.65
C GLN A 156 6.65 -4.78 4.58
N THR A 157 6.82 -4.29 5.80
CA THR A 157 5.72 -4.02 6.75
C THR A 157 5.61 -2.51 6.93
N PRO A 158 4.42 -1.89 6.77
CA PRO A 158 4.29 -0.44 6.73
C PRO A 158 4.36 0.23 8.11
N GLU A 159 3.97 -0.47 9.18
CA GLU A 159 3.87 0.16 10.50
C GLU A 159 4.41 -0.71 11.64
N PRO A 160 5.18 -0.10 12.57
CA PRO A 160 5.52 -0.72 13.84
C PRO A 160 4.28 -0.96 14.71
N ARG A 161 4.21 -2.13 15.34
CA ARG A 161 3.10 -2.52 16.23
C ARG A 161 3.63 -3.05 17.56
N ASP A 162 2.81 -2.94 18.59
CA ASP A 162 3.11 -3.41 19.95
C ASP A 162 2.89 -4.92 20.12
N ARG A 163 2.28 -5.58 19.13
CA ARG A 163 2.05 -7.02 19.13
C ARG A 163 2.24 -7.63 17.75
N TRP A 164 2.93 -8.77 17.72
CA TRP A 164 3.17 -9.54 16.50
C TRP A 164 3.00 -11.04 16.73
N TYR A 165 2.60 -11.75 15.68
CA TYR A 165 2.44 -13.19 15.66
C TYR A 165 3.18 -13.79 14.48
N LEU A 166 3.92 -14.87 14.74
CA LEU A 166 4.71 -15.64 13.77
C LEU A 166 4.30 -17.11 13.88
N PRO A 167 3.27 -17.58 13.14
CA PRO A 167 2.69 -18.92 13.28
C PRO A 167 3.60 -20.11 12.97
N GLU A 168 4.65 -19.90 12.18
CA GLU A 168 5.60 -20.96 11.86
C GLU A 168 6.82 -20.96 12.78
N GLY A 169 7.43 -22.13 12.89
CA GLY A 169 8.71 -22.33 13.56
C GLY A 169 8.85 -23.76 14.07
N SER A 170 10.10 -24.22 14.09
CA SER A 170 10.47 -25.49 14.71
C SER A 170 11.82 -25.33 15.41
N THR A 171 11.95 -25.98 16.56
CA THR A 171 13.19 -26.04 17.34
C THR A 171 13.75 -27.45 17.42
N LEU A 172 13.10 -28.39 16.74
CA LEU A 172 13.48 -29.80 16.64
C LEU A 172 13.82 -30.20 15.19
N GLY A 173 14.23 -31.46 15.00
CA GLY A 173 14.49 -32.00 13.66
C GLY A 173 15.66 -31.33 12.92
N GLY A 174 16.63 -30.76 13.65
CA GLY A 174 17.76 -30.03 13.06
C GLY A 174 17.38 -28.65 12.51
N THR A 175 16.27 -28.08 12.97
CA THR A 175 15.82 -26.74 12.60
C THR A 175 16.25 -25.71 13.64
N THR A 176 16.73 -24.56 13.18
CA THR A 176 16.97 -23.39 14.03
C THR A 176 16.01 -22.27 13.65
N THR A 177 15.25 -21.77 14.63
CA THR A 177 14.31 -20.66 14.45
C THR A 177 14.83 -19.41 15.16
N TRP A 178 14.85 -18.29 14.45
CA TRP A 178 15.23 -16.97 14.95
C TRP A 178 14.06 -16.01 14.84
N ILE A 179 13.87 -15.20 15.88
CA ILE A 179 12.92 -14.10 15.92
C ILE A 179 13.71 -12.81 15.79
N LEU A 180 13.39 -12.01 14.78
CA LEU A 180 14.13 -10.81 14.40
C LEU A 180 13.26 -9.60 14.69
N ILE A 181 13.71 -8.75 15.61
CA ILE A 181 12.91 -7.60 16.07
C ILE A 181 13.70 -6.32 15.85
N SER A 182 13.09 -5.34 15.20
CA SER A 182 13.65 -4.00 15.05
C SER A 182 12.83 -2.98 15.83
N ASN A 183 13.52 -2.06 16.47
CA ASN A 183 12.95 -0.91 17.17
C ASN A 183 13.28 0.35 16.35
N PRO A 184 12.33 0.88 15.56
CA PRO A 184 12.54 2.10 14.79
C PRO A 184 12.27 3.37 15.62
N ALA A 185 11.83 3.25 16.88
CA ALA A 185 11.57 4.41 17.74
C ALA A 185 12.87 5.00 18.32
N ASP A 186 12.77 6.24 18.79
CA ASP A 186 13.81 6.97 19.52
C ASP A 186 13.84 6.64 21.03
N GLU A 187 12.94 5.76 21.48
CA GLU A 187 12.89 5.22 22.85
C GLU A 187 13.19 3.72 22.90
N ALA A 188 13.66 3.25 24.05
CA ALA A 188 13.89 1.82 24.28
C ALA A 188 12.54 1.10 24.45
N VAL A 189 12.44 -0.13 23.91
CA VAL A 189 11.21 -0.93 23.98
C VAL A 189 11.47 -2.23 24.71
N GLU A 190 10.63 -2.56 25.70
CA GLU A 190 10.64 -3.83 26.40
C GLU A 190 9.83 -4.87 25.64
N ILE A 191 10.43 -6.04 25.41
CA ILE A 191 9.85 -7.16 24.67
C ILE A 191 9.56 -8.32 25.61
N THR A 192 8.39 -8.93 25.45
CA THR A 192 8.04 -10.25 25.98
C THR A 192 7.67 -11.17 24.82
N ALA A 193 8.39 -12.28 24.69
CA ALA A 193 8.05 -13.34 23.75
C ALA A 193 7.33 -14.49 24.44
N THR A 194 6.33 -15.06 23.78
CA THR A 194 5.62 -16.27 24.21
C THR A 194 5.58 -17.26 23.05
N PHE A 195 5.90 -18.53 23.30
CA PHE A 195 5.85 -19.57 22.27
C PHE A 195 4.54 -20.36 22.39
N LEU A 196 3.70 -20.35 21.34
CA LEU A 196 2.50 -21.18 21.28
C LEU A 196 2.85 -22.51 20.63
N THR A 197 2.77 -23.59 21.40
CA THR A 197 3.10 -24.94 20.94
C THR A 197 1.84 -25.79 20.76
N GLY A 198 2.01 -27.03 20.30
CA GLY A 198 0.92 -27.99 20.28
C GLY A 198 0.38 -28.37 21.66
N ALA A 199 1.17 -28.18 22.73
CA ALA A 199 0.78 -28.47 24.11
C ALA A 199 0.25 -27.23 24.86
N GLY A 200 0.24 -26.05 24.23
CA GLY A 200 -0.10 -24.77 24.85
C GLY A 200 1.07 -23.78 24.84
N ALA A 201 0.90 -22.65 25.52
CA ALA A 201 1.89 -21.60 25.60
C ALA A 201 3.08 -21.98 26.51
N VAL A 202 4.27 -21.53 26.12
CA VAL A 202 5.52 -21.63 26.85
C VAL A 202 6.12 -20.23 26.93
N ASP A 203 6.46 -19.79 28.14
CA ASP A 203 7.09 -18.48 28.33
C ASP A 203 8.43 -18.40 27.58
N GLY A 204 8.61 -17.34 26.82
CA GLY A 204 9.86 -17.01 26.15
C GLY A 204 10.67 -15.95 26.91
N PRO A 205 11.72 -15.42 26.27
CA PRO A 205 12.55 -14.39 26.90
C PRO A 205 11.84 -13.05 27.02
N LYS A 206 12.30 -12.28 28.02
CA LYS A 206 12.01 -10.86 28.18
C LYS A 206 13.29 -10.05 28.06
N PHE A 207 13.28 -8.96 27.30
CA PHE A 207 14.47 -8.14 27.08
C PHE A 207 14.13 -6.76 26.51
N SER A 208 15.03 -5.81 26.73
CA SER A 208 14.97 -4.48 26.13
C SER A 208 15.65 -4.43 24.76
N ILE A 209 15.12 -3.62 23.84
CA ILE A 209 15.77 -3.22 22.58
C ILE A 209 16.01 -1.70 22.63
N PRO A 210 17.26 -1.23 22.56
CA PRO A 210 17.56 0.21 22.52
C PRO A 210 16.90 0.94 21.33
N PRO A 211 16.76 2.28 21.41
CA PRO A 211 16.29 3.10 20.30
C PRO A 211 17.04 2.85 19.01
N LEU A 212 16.36 2.88 17.85
CA LEU A 212 16.98 2.82 16.52
C LEU A 212 17.96 1.65 16.33
N THR A 213 17.66 0.50 16.95
CA THR A 213 18.46 -0.72 16.86
C THR A 213 17.60 -1.94 16.56
N ARG A 214 18.25 -3.09 16.42
CA ARG A 214 17.58 -4.37 16.26
C ARG A 214 18.20 -5.45 17.15
N LYS A 215 17.46 -6.53 17.36
CA LYS A 215 17.93 -7.73 18.07
C LYS A 215 17.33 -9.00 17.50
N SER A 216 18.14 -10.05 17.36
CA SER A 216 17.68 -11.41 17.08
C SER A 216 17.70 -12.27 18.33
N VAL A 217 16.71 -13.13 18.47
CA VAL A 217 16.60 -14.13 19.54
C VAL A 217 16.43 -15.51 18.94
N ARG A 218 17.16 -16.48 19.47
CA ARG A 218 17.06 -17.88 19.02
C ARG A 218 15.98 -18.60 19.82
N ALA A 219 14.91 -19.05 19.17
CA ALA A 219 13.80 -19.74 19.84
C ALA A 219 14.23 -21.08 20.46
N ASN A 220 15.20 -21.77 19.84
CA ASN A 220 15.73 -23.06 20.31
C ASN A 220 16.28 -23.04 21.74
N ASP A 221 16.66 -21.86 22.24
CA ASP A 221 17.22 -21.73 23.59
C ASP A 221 16.13 -21.75 24.68
N PHE A 222 14.84 -21.68 24.29
CA PHE A 222 13.70 -21.50 25.19
C PHE A 222 12.60 -22.54 25.04
N VAL A 223 12.42 -23.09 23.82
CA VAL A 223 11.38 -24.07 23.53
C VAL A 223 11.93 -25.23 22.71
N SER A 224 11.41 -26.43 22.94
CA SER A 224 11.77 -27.67 22.24
C SER A 224 10.50 -28.34 21.70
N SER A 225 10.12 -27.98 20.48
CA SER A 225 8.90 -28.45 19.81
C SER A 225 9.07 -28.40 18.28
N TYR A 226 8.38 -29.29 17.57
CA TYR A 226 8.19 -29.19 16.11
C TYR A 226 7.19 -28.10 15.72
N ASP A 227 6.33 -27.73 16.67
CA ASP A 227 5.26 -26.76 16.52
C ASP A 227 5.59 -25.56 17.40
N VAL A 228 6.16 -24.49 16.83
CA VAL A 228 6.52 -23.27 17.55
C VAL A 228 6.01 -22.04 16.81
N ALA A 229 4.88 -21.48 17.25
CA ALA A 229 4.50 -20.12 16.87
C ALA A 229 5.03 -19.16 17.94
N THR A 230 5.32 -17.92 17.56
CA THR A 230 5.78 -16.89 18.49
C THR A 230 4.80 -15.74 18.53
N GLU A 231 4.39 -15.34 19.73
CA GLU A 231 3.76 -14.06 20.00
C GLU A 231 4.81 -13.13 20.62
N ILE A 232 4.89 -11.91 20.11
CA ILE A 232 5.69 -10.83 20.64
C ILE A 232 4.74 -9.76 21.18
N VAL A 233 4.98 -9.33 22.41
CA VAL A 233 4.33 -8.17 23.03
C VAL A 233 5.42 -7.18 23.42
N ALA A 234 5.26 -5.93 23.03
CA ALA A 234 6.23 -4.87 23.19
C ALA A 234 5.61 -3.68 23.96
N SER A 235 6.42 -2.93 24.69
CA SER A 235 5.97 -1.69 25.38
C SER A 235 5.77 -0.51 24.42
N GLY A 236 6.12 -0.65 23.15
CA GLY A 236 6.04 0.34 22.08
C GLY A 236 6.10 -0.33 20.71
N GLY A 237 5.97 0.45 19.63
CA GLY A 237 5.93 -0.08 18.27
C GLY A 237 7.26 -0.69 17.84
N VAL A 238 7.24 -1.97 17.46
CA VAL A 238 8.38 -2.68 16.86
C VAL A 238 7.96 -3.37 15.57
N LEU A 239 8.92 -3.90 14.82
CA LEU A 239 8.65 -4.83 13.72
C LEU A 239 9.19 -6.20 14.11
N ALA A 240 8.54 -7.26 13.66
CA ALA A 240 9.00 -8.63 13.89
C ALA A 240 8.96 -9.44 12.60
N GLU A 241 10.04 -10.17 12.33
CA GLU A 241 10.11 -11.22 11.32
C GLU A 241 10.63 -12.52 11.98
N ARG A 242 10.49 -13.64 11.27
CA ARG A 242 11.11 -14.92 11.64
C ARG A 242 11.98 -15.41 10.51
N ALA A 243 13.18 -15.87 10.86
CA ALA A 243 14.02 -16.68 10.00
C ALA A 243 14.08 -18.11 10.51
N THR A 244 14.11 -19.09 9.61
CA THR A 244 14.27 -20.50 9.97
C THR A 244 15.27 -21.17 9.05
N TYR A 245 16.23 -21.88 9.64
CA TYR A 245 17.28 -22.60 8.92
C TYR A 245 17.12 -24.09 9.20
N LEU A 246 17.00 -24.86 8.14
CA LEU A 246 16.84 -26.31 8.21
C LEU A 246 18.13 -26.97 7.74
N ALA A 247 18.68 -27.87 8.56
CA ALA A 247 19.82 -28.68 8.18
C ALA A 247 19.67 -30.09 8.76
N HIS A 248 18.92 -30.96 8.09
CA HIS A 248 18.74 -32.35 8.51
C HIS A 248 18.39 -33.30 7.36
N SER A 249 18.87 -34.54 7.46
CA SER A 249 18.52 -35.67 6.58
C SER A 249 18.56 -35.37 5.07
N GLY A 250 19.51 -34.53 4.65
CA GLY A 250 19.71 -34.15 3.27
C GLY A 250 18.92 -32.93 2.80
N LEU A 251 17.95 -32.43 3.58
CA LEU A 251 17.29 -31.15 3.36
C LEU A 251 18.13 -30.01 3.94
N ALA A 252 18.34 -28.96 3.13
CA ALA A 252 18.98 -27.72 3.53
C ALA A 252 18.16 -26.57 2.94
N GLY A 253 17.86 -25.56 3.74
CA GLY A 253 17.10 -24.40 3.27
C GLY A 253 16.95 -23.33 4.34
N SER A 254 16.57 -22.14 3.91
CA SER A 254 16.26 -21.02 4.78
C SER A 254 14.92 -20.41 4.41
N THR A 255 14.11 -20.04 5.38
CA THR A 255 12.86 -19.32 5.16
C THR A 255 12.81 -18.07 6.00
N ALA A 256 12.10 -17.06 5.52
CA ALA A 256 11.79 -15.85 6.25
C ALA A 256 10.35 -15.42 5.99
N SER A 257 9.68 -14.84 6.98
CA SER A 257 8.41 -14.15 6.74
C SER A 257 8.19 -13.06 7.80
N PRO A 258 7.55 -11.94 7.40
CA PRO A 258 7.08 -10.95 8.34
C PRO A 258 5.99 -11.48 9.26
N GLY A 259 6.00 -10.98 10.49
CA GLY A 259 4.94 -11.24 11.44
C GLY A 259 3.63 -10.62 10.99
N THR A 260 2.54 -11.13 11.56
CA THR A 260 1.22 -10.55 11.43
C THR A 260 0.88 -9.78 12.70
N ALA A 261 0.38 -8.54 12.58
CA ALA A 261 -0.05 -7.75 13.74
C ALA A 261 -1.47 -8.08 14.20
N SER A 262 -2.35 -8.41 13.25
CA SER A 262 -3.80 -8.57 13.49
C SER A 262 -4.27 -9.99 13.17
N PRO A 263 -4.72 -10.77 14.18
CA PRO A 263 -5.43 -12.02 13.95
C PRO A 263 -6.75 -11.80 13.21
N ALA A 264 -7.13 -12.74 12.34
CA ALA A 264 -8.34 -12.66 11.53
C ALA A 264 -9.06 -14.01 11.48
N LYS A 265 -10.34 -13.99 11.09
CA LYS A 265 -11.16 -15.20 10.97
C LYS A 265 -11.08 -15.87 9.61
N GLU A 266 -10.54 -15.19 8.60
CA GLU A 266 -10.36 -15.72 7.25
C GLU A 266 -8.97 -15.35 6.72
N TRP A 267 -8.33 -16.29 6.03
CA TRP A 267 -6.98 -16.15 5.47
C TRP A 267 -6.85 -16.85 4.12
N TYR A 268 -6.07 -16.27 3.22
CA TYR A 268 -5.92 -16.71 1.84
C TYR A 268 -4.47 -17.00 1.46
N PHE A 269 -4.29 -18.06 0.66
CA PHE A 269 -3.02 -18.50 0.09
C PHE A 269 -3.25 -18.91 -1.37
N SER A 270 -2.53 -18.34 -2.33
CA SER A 270 -2.63 -18.71 -3.76
C SER A 270 -1.65 -19.78 -4.21
N GLU A 271 -0.56 -19.96 -3.47
CA GLU A 271 0.48 -20.97 -3.70
C GLU A 271 0.29 -22.21 -2.82
N GLY A 272 0.80 -23.33 -3.32
CA GLY A 272 0.82 -24.62 -2.66
C GLY A 272 1.02 -25.74 -3.67
N ALA A 273 1.86 -26.71 -3.29
CA ALA A 273 2.14 -27.90 -4.08
C ALA A 273 2.29 -29.14 -3.17
N THR A 274 1.65 -30.23 -3.56
CA THR A 274 1.66 -31.52 -2.87
C THR A 274 2.01 -32.68 -3.79
N ALA A 275 2.19 -32.41 -5.09
CA ALA A 275 2.70 -33.35 -6.07
C ALA A 275 4.21 -33.19 -6.28
N GLY A 276 4.85 -34.14 -6.95
CA GLY A 276 6.23 -33.97 -7.43
C GLY A 276 7.29 -33.75 -6.35
N GLY A 277 7.11 -34.36 -5.18
CA GLY A 277 8.06 -34.22 -4.07
C GLY A 277 7.92 -32.92 -3.28
N PHE A 278 6.91 -32.10 -3.57
CA PHE A 278 6.53 -30.97 -2.73
C PHE A 278 5.65 -31.42 -1.56
N GLU A 279 5.88 -30.79 -0.42
CA GLU A 279 5.12 -30.95 0.80
C GLU A 279 4.71 -29.57 1.31
N THR A 280 3.41 -29.32 1.39
CA THR A 280 2.85 -28.07 1.89
C THR A 280 2.13 -28.28 3.21
N TRP A 281 2.26 -27.31 4.12
CA TRP A 281 1.61 -27.24 5.41
C TRP A 281 0.93 -25.87 5.61
N ILE A 282 -0.31 -25.86 6.11
CA ILE A 282 -0.92 -24.66 6.70
C ILE A 282 -0.71 -24.71 8.20
N LEU A 283 -0.26 -23.60 8.76
CA LEU A 283 0.19 -23.46 10.13
C LEU A 283 -0.70 -22.44 10.80
N VAL A 284 -1.44 -22.84 11.85
CA VAL A 284 -2.47 -21.99 12.46
C VAL A 284 -2.21 -21.84 13.95
N ALA A 285 -2.00 -20.60 14.37
CA ALA A 285 -1.87 -20.23 15.77
C ALA A 285 -3.18 -19.63 16.29
N ASN A 286 -3.65 -20.08 17.44
CA ASN A 286 -4.79 -19.52 18.15
C ASN A 286 -4.27 -18.62 19.30
N PRO A 287 -4.27 -17.30 19.12
CA PRO A 287 -3.81 -16.37 20.16
C PRO A 287 -4.85 -16.13 21.25
N SER A 288 -6.11 -16.60 21.08
CA SER A 288 -7.17 -16.43 22.08
C SER A 288 -6.74 -16.98 23.43
N GLU A 289 -7.02 -16.24 24.49
CA GLU A 289 -6.76 -16.63 25.88
C GLU A 289 -7.76 -17.66 26.40
N THR A 290 -8.97 -17.70 25.82
CA THR A 290 -10.10 -18.42 26.43
C THR A 290 -10.85 -19.33 25.46
N GLU A 291 -10.83 -19.07 24.16
CA GLU A 291 -11.67 -19.76 23.19
C GLU A 291 -10.89 -20.76 22.34
N THR A 292 -11.45 -21.95 22.15
CA THR A 292 -10.94 -22.94 21.18
C THR A 292 -11.36 -22.50 19.78
N ALA A 293 -10.40 -22.43 18.86
CA ALA A 293 -10.66 -22.12 17.46
C ALA A 293 -11.12 -23.38 16.72
N ALA A 294 -12.33 -23.33 16.16
CA ALA A 294 -12.79 -24.29 15.16
C ALA A 294 -12.37 -23.79 13.78
N VAL A 295 -11.39 -24.44 13.17
CA VAL A 295 -10.79 -24.04 11.89
C VAL A 295 -11.23 -25.00 10.80
N ALA A 296 -11.58 -24.47 9.63
CA ALA A 296 -11.90 -25.23 8.42
C ALA A 296 -11.06 -24.70 7.24
N LEU A 297 -10.46 -25.61 6.49
CA LEU A 297 -9.74 -25.30 5.26
C LEU A 297 -10.62 -25.57 4.04
N GLU A 298 -10.46 -24.75 3.01
CA GLU A 298 -10.96 -24.99 1.66
C GLU A 298 -9.78 -24.97 0.68
N HIS A 299 -9.74 -25.92 -0.25
CA HIS A 299 -8.71 -25.99 -1.28
C HIS A 299 -9.26 -25.54 -2.62
N ILE A 300 -8.48 -24.72 -3.32
CA ILE A 300 -8.82 -24.22 -4.66
C ILE A 300 -7.77 -24.71 -5.65
N THR A 301 -8.22 -25.33 -6.74
CA THR A 301 -7.37 -25.79 -7.85
C THR A 301 -7.77 -25.08 -9.14
N LYS A 302 -7.07 -25.37 -10.24
CA LYS A 302 -7.46 -24.88 -11.57
C LYS A 302 -8.87 -25.36 -11.99
N SER A 303 -9.36 -26.46 -11.43
CA SER A 303 -10.57 -27.13 -11.90
C SER A 303 -11.78 -27.01 -10.96
N ALA A 304 -11.56 -26.85 -9.65
CA ALA A 304 -12.61 -26.77 -8.64
C ALA A 304 -12.09 -26.21 -7.30
N SER A 305 -13.02 -25.78 -6.44
CA SER A 305 -12.81 -25.68 -4.99
C SER A 305 -13.50 -26.84 -4.26
N PHE A 306 -12.94 -27.26 -3.12
CA PHE A 306 -13.47 -28.36 -2.32
C PHE A 306 -13.00 -28.26 -0.85
N PRO A 307 -13.78 -28.80 0.10
CA PRO A 307 -13.42 -28.75 1.52
C PRO A 307 -12.15 -29.55 1.83
N GLY A 308 -11.34 -29.02 2.75
CA GLY A 308 -10.15 -29.64 3.30
C GLY A 308 -10.34 -30.11 4.75
N ALA A 309 -9.30 -29.96 5.56
CA ALA A 309 -9.33 -30.33 6.97
C ALA A 309 -10.29 -29.45 7.80
N SER A 310 -10.87 -30.03 8.85
CA SER A 310 -11.43 -29.27 9.97
C SER A 310 -10.75 -29.68 11.26
N ILE A 311 -10.23 -28.72 12.01
CA ILE A 311 -9.42 -28.94 13.21
C ILE A 311 -9.87 -28.04 14.35
N GLN A 312 -9.62 -28.49 15.58
CA GLN A 312 -9.81 -27.70 16.80
C GLN A 312 -8.44 -27.30 17.35
N ILE A 313 -8.28 -26.02 17.67
CA ILE A 313 -7.04 -25.47 18.20
C ILE A 313 -7.35 -24.85 19.57
N PRO A 314 -6.91 -25.46 20.67
CA PRO A 314 -7.12 -24.90 22.01
C PRO A 314 -6.63 -23.45 22.13
N PRO A 315 -7.13 -22.68 23.12
CA PRO A 315 -6.59 -21.36 23.43
C PRO A 315 -5.07 -21.42 23.61
N ARG A 316 -4.37 -20.35 23.24
CA ARG A 316 -2.93 -20.20 23.45
C ARG A 316 -2.10 -21.39 22.94
N SER A 317 -2.44 -21.90 21.75
CA SER A 317 -1.77 -23.06 21.15
C SER A 317 -1.75 -22.97 19.62
N ARG A 318 -1.09 -23.93 18.97
CA ARG A 318 -1.08 -24.02 17.49
C ARG A 318 -1.26 -25.45 16.97
N ARG A 319 -1.61 -25.55 15.70
CA ARG A 319 -1.68 -26.80 14.93
C ARG A 319 -1.21 -26.59 13.49
N SER A 320 -0.65 -27.64 12.91
CA SER A 320 -0.25 -27.69 11.50
C SER A 320 -1.12 -28.69 10.74
N VAL A 321 -1.50 -28.38 9.50
CA VAL A 321 -2.26 -29.26 8.60
C VAL A 321 -1.42 -29.54 7.36
N ARG A 322 -1.14 -30.82 7.11
CA ARG A 322 -0.46 -31.26 5.88
C ARG A 322 -1.44 -31.36 4.72
N LEU A 323 -1.25 -30.56 3.67
CA LEU A 323 -2.20 -30.51 2.54
C LEU A 323 -2.21 -31.81 1.71
N GLY A 324 -1.07 -32.50 1.63
CA GLY A 324 -0.94 -33.74 0.85
C GLY A 324 -1.84 -34.90 1.30
N ALA A 325 -2.48 -34.79 2.47
CA ALA A 325 -3.50 -35.74 2.91
C ALA A 325 -4.87 -35.55 2.21
N PHE A 326 -5.10 -34.41 1.57
CA PHE A 326 -6.40 -34.02 1.00
C PHE A 326 -6.35 -33.79 -0.51
N VAL A 327 -5.20 -33.39 -1.04
CA VAL A 327 -5.03 -33.02 -2.44
C VAL A 327 -3.64 -33.40 -2.93
N THR A 328 -3.57 -33.94 -4.14
CA THR A 328 -2.31 -34.19 -4.87
C THR A 328 -2.30 -33.30 -6.12
N SER A 329 -1.59 -32.16 -6.04
CA SER A 329 -1.55 -31.16 -7.11
C SER A 329 -0.26 -30.35 -7.05
N TYR A 330 0.24 -29.87 -8.20
CA TYR A 330 1.27 -28.83 -8.23
C TYR A 330 0.71 -27.42 -7.98
N HIS A 331 -0.61 -27.33 -7.87
CA HIS A 331 -1.38 -26.11 -8.05
C HIS A 331 -2.56 -26.14 -7.07
N VAL A 332 -2.32 -25.78 -5.81
CA VAL A 332 -3.36 -25.68 -4.79
C VAL A 332 -3.24 -24.35 -4.03
N ALA A 333 -4.32 -23.59 -4.04
CA ALA A 333 -4.55 -22.45 -3.17
C ALA A 333 -5.38 -22.92 -1.95
N THR A 334 -5.28 -22.23 -0.83
CA THR A 334 -5.99 -22.59 0.40
C THR A 334 -6.67 -21.37 1.03
N ILE A 335 -7.91 -21.54 1.46
CA ILE A 335 -8.60 -20.60 2.35
C ILE A 335 -8.67 -21.23 3.74
N VAL A 336 -8.38 -20.47 4.78
CA VAL A 336 -8.54 -20.87 6.18
C VAL A 336 -9.64 -20.04 6.80
N ARG A 337 -10.66 -20.68 7.37
CA ARG A 337 -11.76 -20.02 8.10
C ARG A 337 -11.79 -20.49 9.55
N SER A 338 -12.08 -19.59 10.47
CA SER A 338 -12.10 -19.90 11.90
C SER A 338 -13.27 -19.25 12.65
N SER A 339 -13.73 -19.92 13.71
CA SER A 339 -14.76 -19.38 14.62
C SER A 339 -14.29 -18.16 15.41
N VAL A 340 -12.99 -18.09 15.72
CA VAL A 340 -12.31 -16.99 16.43
C VAL A 340 -11.14 -16.47 15.60
N ALA A 341 -10.62 -15.30 15.94
CA ALA A 341 -9.49 -14.74 15.20
C ALA A 341 -8.22 -15.58 15.45
N VAL A 342 -7.59 -16.04 14.37
CA VAL A 342 -6.35 -16.83 14.36
C VAL A 342 -5.31 -16.15 13.48
N VAL A 343 -4.07 -16.65 13.50
CA VAL A 343 -3.01 -16.21 12.60
C VAL A 343 -2.48 -17.40 11.82
N THR A 344 -2.19 -17.22 10.53
CA THR A 344 -1.79 -18.32 9.66
C THR A 344 -0.56 -18.03 8.80
N GLU A 345 0.28 -19.04 8.63
CA GLU A 345 1.37 -19.09 7.66
C GLU A 345 1.26 -20.39 6.84
N ARG A 346 1.93 -20.43 5.68
CA ARG A 346 2.20 -21.65 4.92
C ARG A 346 3.69 -21.96 4.98
N ALA A 347 4.03 -23.23 5.22
CA ALA A 347 5.37 -23.76 4.95
C ALA A 347 5.34 -24.75 3.78
N MET A 348 6.37 -24.70 2.95
CA MET A 348 6.58 -25.59 1.82
C MET A 348 7.98 -26.17 1.85
N TYR A 349 8.07 -27.46 1.58
CA TYR A 349 9.33 -28.20 1.50
C TYR A 349 9.37 -28.97 0.19
N SER A 350 10.53 -29.02 -0.44
CA SER A 350 10.80 -29.79 -1.64
C SER A 350 11.88 -30.82 -1.33
N ASP A 351 11.62 -32.10 -1.64
CA ASP A 351 12.65 -33.13 -1.76
C ASP A 351 12.59 -33.77 -3.15
N HIS A 352 12.83 -32.96 -4.19
CA HIS A 352 12.76 -33.42 -5.56
C HIS A 352 14.17 -33.62 -6.17
N PRO A 353 14.47 -34.78 -6.77
CA PRO A 353 15.77 -35.05 -7.37
C PRO A 353 16.21 -34.06 -8.48
N GLN A 354 15.24 -33.43 -9.16
CA GLN A 354 15.49 -32.48 -10.26
C GLN A 354 15.17 -31.02 -9.91
N LEU A 355 14.26 -30.78 -8.96
CA LEU A 355 13.84 -29.42 -8.56
C LEU A 355 14.60 -28.95 -7.32
N GLY A 356 15.47 -29.78 -6.76
CA GLY A 356 16.30 -29.46 -5.62
C GLY A 356 15.59 -29.69 -4.29
N ARG A 357 16.36 -29.41 -3.24
CA ARG A 357 15.92 -29.49 -1.85
C ARG A 357 15.86 -28.08 -1.33
N GLY A 358 14.66 -27.61 -1.06
CA GLY A 358 14.42 -26.22 -0.70
C GLY A 358 13.24 -26.09 0.24
N SER A 359 13.12 -24.91 0.82
CA SER A 359 12.07 -24.59 1.77
C SER A 359 11.59 -23.18 1.55
N ALA A 360 10.29 -22.95 1.64
CA ALA A 360 9.75 -21.60 1.67
C ALA A 360 8.67 -21.47 2.73
N THR A 361 8.46 -20.25 3.20
CA THR A 361 7.38 -19.90 4.11
C THR A 361 6.71 -18.63 3.59
N SER A 362 5.45 -18.43 3.94
CA SER A 362 4.69 -17.24 3.54
C SER A 362 3.62 -16.95 4.58
N GLU A 363 3.44 -15.68 4.90
CA GLU A 363 2.30 -15.18 5.68
C GLU A 363 1.00 -15.29 4.89
N GLY A 364 -0.09 -15.65 5.58
CA GLY A 364 -1.41 -15.57 4.98
C GLY A 364 -1.80 -14.11 4.75
N SER A 365 -2.62 -13.87 3.73
CA SER A 365 -3.33 -12.59 3.62
C SER A 365 -4.70 -12.73 4.27
N SER A 366 -5.07 -11.81 5.16
CA SER A 366 -6.45 -11.69 5.66
C SER A 366 -7.37 -10.94 4.70
N GLU A 367 -6.81 -10.41 3.61
CA GLU A 367 -7.49 -9.55 2.65
C GLU A 367 -7.29 -10.02 1.21
N LEU A 368 -8.22 -9.63 0.35
CA LEU A 368 -8.12 -9.78 -1.10
C LEU A 368 -7.89 -8.40 -1.71
N GLY A 369 -7.10 -8.34 -2.78
CA GLY A 369 -6.71 -7.09 -3.40
C GLY A 369 -7.14 -7.02 -4.87
N LYS A 370 -7.45 -5.79 -5.32
CA LYS A 370 -7.60 -5.47 -6.74
C LYS A 370 -6.27 -5.20 -7.41
N ARG A 371 -5.25 -4.79 -6.66
CA ARG A 371 -3.89 -4.57 -7.17
C ARG A 371 -2.87 -5.15 -6.22
N TRP A 372 -1.90 -5.90 -6.77
CA TRP A 372 -0.81 -6.49 -6.01
C TRP A 372 0.52 -6.16 -6.66
N LEU A 373 1.50 -5.74 -5.84
CA LEU A 373 2.84 -5.42 -6.31
C LEU A 373 3.88 -6.33 -5.66
N PHE A 374 4.82 -6.78 -6.49
CA PHE A 374 5.91 -7.68 -6.18
C PHE A 374 7.22 -7.02 -6.65
N ALA A 375 8.09 -6.62 -5.73
CA ALA A 375 9.32 -5.91 -6.11
C ALA A 375 10.46 -6.86 -6.56
N GLU A 376 10.49 -8.10 -6.09
CA GLU A 376 11.45 -9.14 -6.50
C GLU A 376 10.92 -10.04 -7.63
N GLY A 377 11.86 -10.56 -8.41
CA GLY A 377 11.66 -11.55 -9.46
C GLY A 377 12.84 -11.59 -10.43
N ALA A 378 13.10 -12.78 -10.98
CA ALA A 378 14.14 -13.02 -11.98
C ALA A 378 13.72 -14.12 -12.95
N THR A 379 13.90 -13.88 -14.25
CA THR A 379 13.61 -14.83 -15.34
C THR A 379 14.85 -15.13 -16.19
N THR A 380 16.03 -14.73 -15.73
CA THR A 380 17.33 -15.04 -16.34
C THR A 380 18.30 -15.57 -15.29
N GLY A 381 19.54 -15.91 -15.69
CA GLY A 381 20.53 -16.46 -14.76
C GLY A 381 20.19 -17.87 -14.25
N GLY A 382 19.18 -18.52 -14.84
CA GLY A 382 18.66 -19.83 -14.42
C GLY A 382 17.55 -19.76 -13.38
N TYR A 383 17.19 -18.56 -12.90
CA TYR A 383 16.02 -18.36 -12.04
C TYR A 383 14.72 -18.58 -12.81
N GLU A 384 13.68 -18.97 -12.08
CA GLU A 384 12.34 -19.20 -12.61
C GLU A 384 11.31 -18.54 -11.69
N THR A 385 10.46 -17.66 -12.23
CA THR A 385 9.47 -16.91 -11.46
C THR A 385 8.05 -17.28 -11.86
N TRP A 386 7.20 -17.54 -10.87
CA TRP A 386 5.78 -17.86 -11.02
C TRP A 386 4.92 -16.85 -10.30
N LEU A 387 3.88 -16.37 -10.97
CA LEU A 387 2.80 -15.57 -10.40
C LEU A 387 1.58 -16.48 -10.19
N LEU A 388 0.99 -16.41 -9.00
CA LEU A 388 -0.02 -17.35 -8.52
C LEU A 388 -1.23 -16.56 -8.07
N ILE A 389 -2.36 -16.76 -8.74
CA ILE A 389 -3.58 -15.96 -8.51
C ILE A 389 -4.72 -16.90 -8.18
N SER A 390 -5.46 -16.63 -7.12
CA SER A 390 -6.71 -17.34 -6.82
C SER A 390 -7.88 -16.37 -6.67
N ASN A 391 -9.01 -16.72 -7.28
CA ASN A 391 -10.29 -16.07 -7.09
C ASN A 391 -11.13 -16.91 -6.12
N PRO A 392 -11.22 -16.50 -4.83
CA PRO A 392 -12.02 -17.21 -3.84
C PRO A 392 -13.53 -16.89 -3.94
N GLY A 393 -13.92 -15.92 -4.77
CA GLY A 393 -15.32 -15.59 -5.01
C GLY A 393 -16.07 -16.73 -5.71
N VAL A 394 -17.41 -16.71 -5.63
CA VAL A 394 -18.26 -17.83 -6.10
C VAL A 394 -19.12 -17.50 -7.33
N SER A 395 -19.21 -16.23 -7.73
CA SER A 395 -20.16 -15.77 -8.75
C SER A 395 -19.50 -15.16 -9.99
N GLU A 396 -18.38 -14.46 -9.84
CA GLU A 396 -17.79 -13.64 -10.90
C GLU A 396 -16.36 -14.07 -11.24
N THR A 397 -16.01 -14.00 -12.53
CA THR A 397 -14.64 -14.19 -13.03
C THR A 397 -13.85 -12.92 -12.77
N ALA A 398 -12.61 -13.05 -12.31
CA ALA A 398 -11.68 -11.93 -12.19
C ALA A 398 -10.80 -11.87 -13.44
N GLU A 399 -10.84 -10.75 -14.17
CA GLU A 399 -9.95 -10.47 -15.29
C GLU A 399 -8.75 -9.68 -14.77
N VAL A 400 -7.55 -10.28 -14.85
CA VAL A 400 -6.34 -9.72 -14.26
C VAL A 400 -5.35 -9.32 -15.33
N ALA A 401 -5.00 -8.04 -15.42
CA ALA A 401 -3.91 -7.54 -16.23
C ALA A 401 -2.59 -7.63 -15.45
N ILE A 402 -1.52 -8.04 -16.14
CA ILE A 402 -0.18 -8.14 -15.57
C ILE A 402 0.73 -7.12 -16.25
N SER A 403 1.57 -6.44 -15.48
CA SER A 403 2.66 -5.58 -15.93
C SER A 403 3.95 -5.98 -15.23
N TYR A 404 5.06 -5.85 -15.95
CA TYR A 404 6.39 -6.13 -15.44
C TYR A 404 7.16 -4.84 -15.23
N LEU A 405 7.84 -4.71 -14.09
CA LEU A 405 8.68 -3.56 -13.77
C LEU A 405 10.15 -3.97 -13.93
N THR A 406 10.86 -3.36 -14.87
CA THR A 406 12.29 -3.62 -15.09
C THR A 406 13.15 -2.44 -14.65
N THR A 407 14.48 -2.59 -14.66
CA THR A 407 15.40 -1.45 -14.45
C THR A 407 15.36 -0.40 -15.56
N SER A 408 14.79 -0.75 -16.71
CA SER A 408 14.64 0.10 -17.89
C SER A 408 13.21 0.65 -18.09
N GLY A 409 12.28 0.34 -17.20
CA GLY A 409 10.87 0.76 -17.28
C GLY A 409 9.89 -0.41 -17.40
N GLY A 410 8.63 -0.06 -17.61
CA GLY A 410 7.50 -1.00 -17.59
C GLY A 410 7.36 -1.76 -18.90
N ILE A 411 6.97 -3.03 -18.80
CA ILE A 411 6.61 -3.88 -19.94
C ILE A 411 5.24 -4.48 -19.66
N ASP A 412 4.31 -4.33 -20.60
CA ASP A 412 2.98 -4.92 -20.46
C ASP A 412 3.07 -6.44 -20.59
N GLY A 413 2.42 -7.14 -19.66
CA GLY A 413 2.33 -8.60 -19.61
C GLY A 413 1.00 -9.12 -20.16
N PRO A 414 0.76 -10.44 -20.04
CA PRO A 414 -0.51 -11.04 -20.46
C PRO A 414 -1.66 -10.64 -19.52
N SER A 415 -2.89 -10.80 -20.00
CA SER A 415 -4.09 -10.80 -19.14
C SER A 415 -4.55 -12.23 -18.86
N VAL A 416 -5.14 -12.46 -17.68
CA VAL A 416 -5.57 -13.78 -17.21
C VAL A 416 -6.96 -13.71 -16.59
N SER A 417 -7.86 -14.54 -17.11
CA SER A 417 -9.19 -14.75 -16.53
C SER A 417 -9.12 -15.84 -15.45
N VAL A 418 -9.52 -15.51 -14.22
CA VAL A 418 -9.59 -16.43 -13.09
C VAL A 418 -11.05 -16.63 -12.69
N LEU A 419 -11.62 -17.76 -13.13
CA LEU A 419 -13.00 -18.13 -12.85
C LEU A 419 -13.29 -18.22 -11.32
N PRO A 420 -14.55 -18.05 -10.89
CA PRO A 420 -14.91 -18.14 -9.48
C PRO A 420 -14.55 -19.50 -8.87
N GLY A 421 -13.97 -19.49 -7.67
CA GLY A 421 -13.49 -20.66 -6.95
C GLY A 421 -12.41 -21.42 -7.71
N ARG A 422 -11.56 -20.72 -8.49
CA ARG A 422 -10.43 -21.28 -9.26
C ARG A 422 -9.15 -20.49 -9.01
N ARG A 423 -8.04 -21.09 -9.43
CA ARG A 423 -6.73 -20.45 -9.46
C ARG A 423 -6.03 -20.57 -10.80
N ALA A 424 -5.08 -19.68 -11.05
CA ALA A 424 -4.16 -19.69 -12.17
C ALA A 424 -2.70 -19.64 -11.68
N SER A 425 -1.81 -20.29 -12.41
CA SER A 425 -0.35 -20.17 -12.26
C SER A 425 0.23 -19.72 -13.58
N ILE A 426 0.92 -18.59 -13.54
CA ILE A 426 1.51 -17.92 -14.69
C ILE A 426 3.01 -18.02 -14.53
N ARG A 427 3.68 -18.60 -15.52
CA ARG A 427 5.14 -18.61 -15.57
C ARG A 427 5.60 -17.29 -16.19
N VAL A 428 6.27 -16.47 -15.40
CA VAL A 428 6.68 -15.11 -15.81
C VAL A 428 7.76 -15.18 -16.90
N ASP A 429 8.63 -16.19 -16.83
CA ASP A 429 9.67 -16.49 -17.81
C ASP A 429 9.17 -16.59 -19.25
N ASP A 430 7.91 -17.00 -19.44
CA ASP A 430 7.32 -17.18 -20.77
C ASP A 430 6.96 -15.82 -21.42
N SER A 431 6.92 -14.74 -20.64
CA SER A 431 6.52 -13.40 -21.10
C SER A 431 7.68 -12.39 -21.13
N ILE A 432 8.69 -12.56 -20.27
CA ILE A 432 9.77 -11.58 -20.13
C ILE A 432 11.10 -12.25 -19.78
N THR A 433 12.20 -11.71 -20.30
CA THR A 433 13.58 -12.15 -20.03
C THR A 433 14.34 -11.00 -19.36
N SER A 434 14.38 -10.97 -18.03
CA SER A 434 15.10 -9.97 -17.23
C SER A 434 15.67 -10.61 -15.96
N PHE A 435 16.82 -10.13 -15.50
CA PHE A 435 17.35 -10.52 -14.18
C PHE A 435 16.63 -9.80 -13.05
N ASP A 436 16.19 -8.58 -13.33
CA ASP A 436 15.54 -7.67 -12.40
C ASP A 436 14.11 -7.43 -12.89
N VAL A 437 13.14 -8.18 -12.37
CA VAL A 437 11.73 -8.07 -12.77
C VAL A 437 10.79 -8.05 -11.57
N GLY A 438 10.09 -6.94 -11.39
CA GLY A 438 8.95 -6.83 -10.49
C GLY A 438 7.66 -7.13 -11.25
N ILE A 439 6.58 -7.42 -10.52
CA ILE A 439 5.27 -7.77 -11.09
C ILE A 439 4.22 -6.86 -10.45
N ASP A 440 3.48 -6.15 -11.29
CA ASP A 440 2.31 -5.35 -10.92
C ASP A 440 1.09 -6.00 -11.57
N ILE A 441 0.13 -6.45 -10.77
CA ILE A 441 -1.12 -7.00 -11.30
C ILE A 441 -2.28 -6.12 -10.90
N SER A 442 -3.25 -5.97 -11.79
CA SER A 442 -4.49 -5.25 -11.53
C SER A 442 -5.68 -6.07 -12.04
N VAL A 443 -6.68 -6.27 -11.19
CA VAL A 443 -7.99 -6.80 -11.58
C VAL A 443 -8.71 -5.68 -12.34
N VAL A 444 -8.84 -5.83 -13.65
CA VAL A 444 -9.47 -4.83 -14.53
C VAL A 444 -10.98 -5.03 -14.64
N ASP A 445 -11.47 -6.22 -14.34
CA ASP A 445 -12.90 -6.55 -14.25
C ASP A 445 -13.12 -7.72 -13.26
N GLY A 446 -14.26 -7.76 -12.59
CA GLY A 446 -14.61 -8.81 -11.62
C GLY A 446 -14.06 -8.60 -10.20
N PRO A 447 -14.09 -9.63 -9.32
CA PRO A 447 -13.85 -9.48 -7.88
C PRO A 447 -12.36 -9.38 -7.51
N PRO A 448 -12.01 -8.85 -6.31
CA PRO A 448 -10.63 -8.88 -5.82
C PRO A 448 -10.12 -10.31 -5.69
N VAL A 449 -8.81 -10.48 -5.88
CA VAL A 449 -8.13 -11.78 -5.88
C VAL A 449 -7.08 -11.83 -4.77
N MET A 450 -6.64 -13.05 -4.45
CA MET A 450 -5.39 -13.26 -3.74
C MET A 450 -4.28 -13.48 -4.78
N ALA A 451 -3.10 -12.92 -4.53
CA ALA A 451 -1.93 -13.17 -5.36
C ALA A 451 -0.66 -13.39 -4.54
N GLU A 452 0.11 -14.39 -4.98
CA GLU A 452 1.45 -14.69 -4.47
C GLU A 452 2.44 -14.84 -5.62
N ARG A 453 3.73 -14.80 -5.29
CA ARG A 453 4.83 -15.09 -6.21
C ARG A 453 5.68 -16.19 -5.63
N SER A 454 6.16 -17.08 -6.49
CA SER A 454 7.22 -18.03 -6.16
C SER A 454 8.42 -17.84 -7.09
N ILE A 455 9.62 -17.86 -6.51
CA ILE A 455 10.87 -17.76 -7.26
C ILE A 455 11.71 -18.98 -6.93
N PHE A 456 12.16 -19.68 -7.97
CA PHE A 456 13.09 -20.77 -7.86
C PHE A 456 14.47 -20.31 -8.29
N THR A 457 15.46 -20.65 -7.47
CA THR A 457 16.87 -20.45 -7.81
C THR A 457 17.32 -21.41 -8.93
N PRO A 458 18.49 -21.18 -9.55
CA PRO A 458 18.99 -22.01 -10.64
C PRO A 458 19.02 -23.51 -10.36
N SER A 459 18.62 -24.30 -11.36
CA SER A 459 18.54 -25.76 -11.25
C SER A 459 19.86 -26.42 -10.83
N GLY A 460 19.75 -27.43 -9.95
CA GLY A 460 20.88 -28.19 -9.45
C GLY A 460 20.64 -28.70 -8.02
N PRO A 461 21.60 -29.42 -7.41
CA PRO A 461 21.47 -30.00 -6.07
C PRO A 461 21.25 -28.99 -4.94
N GLY A 462 21.43 -27.69 -5.22
CA GLY A 462 21.20 -26.60 -4.27
C GLY A 462 20.06 -25.67 -4.66
N ARG A 463 19.16 -26.08 -5.57
CA ARG A 463 17.97 -25.30 -5.93
C ARG A 463 17.06 -25.17 -4.71
N ASP A 464 16.89 -23.93 -4.28
CA ASP A 464 15.96 -23.43 -3.27
C ASP A 464 14.80 -22.65 -3.91
N LEU A 465 13.78 -22.34 -3.12
CA LEU A 465 12.62 -21.54 -3.52
C LEU A 465 12.24 -20.52 -2.45
N THR A 466 11.61 -19.43 -2.87
CA THR A 466 10.93 -18.50 -1.96
C THR A 466 9.52 -18.23 -2.46
N THR A 467 8.60 -17.93 -1.54
CA THR A 467 7.21 -17.63 -1.88
C THR A 467 6.63 -16.59 -0.93
N GLY A 468 5.66 -15.80 -1.36
CA GLY A 468 5.01 -14.81 -0.52
C GLY A 468 3.93 -14.01 -1.25
N PRO A 469 2.98 -13.41 -0.53
CA PRO A 469 2.03 -12.45 -1.11
C PRO A 469 2.73 -11.17 -1.53
N GLY A 470 2.13 -10.50 -2.51
CA GLY A 470 2.52 -9.15 -2.87
C GLY A 470 2.06 -8.16 -1.81
N LEU A 471 2.49 -6.91 -1.95
CA LEU A 471 1.84 -5.81 -1.23
C LEU A 471 0.52 -5.49 -1.92
N ILE A 472 -0.58 -5.49 -1.18
CA ILE A 472 -1.85 -4.94 -1.66
C ILE A 472 -1.63 -3.43 -1.77
N LEU A 473 -1.86 -2.91 -2.97
CA LEU A 473 -1.98 -1.48 -3.15
C LEU A 473 -3.46 -1.19 -3.02
N ASP A 474 -3.87 -0.68 -1.85
CA ASP A 474 -5.19 -0.08 -1.71
C ASP A 474 -5.42 0.84 -2.90
N GLU A 475 -6.61 0.75 -3.50
CA GLU A 475 -7.03 1.64 -4.56
C GLU A 475 -6.88 3.09 -4.07
N HIS A 476 -5.73 3.71 -4.33
CA HIS A 476 -5.83 4.91 -5.12
C HIS A 476 -6.16 4.39 -6.52
N PRO A 477 -7.31 4.79 -7.08
CA PRO A 477 -7.84 4.19 -8.28
C PRO A 477 -6.74 4.12 -9.32
N ALA A 478 -6.77 3.01 -10.07
CA ALA A 478 -5.87 2.73 -11.15
C ALA A 478 -5.37 4.01 -11.82
N LEU A 479 -4.07 4.13 -12.04
CA LEU A 479 -3.49 5.18 -12.89
C LEU A 479 -3.99 5.10 -14.36
N ASN A 480 -5.01 4.29 -14.63
CA ASN A 480 -5.75 4.18 -15.89
C ASN A 480 -7.25 4.51 -15.77
N SER A 481 -7.73 5.01 -14.61
CA SER A 481 -9.07 5.60 -14.46
C SER A 481 -8.93 7.03 -13.94
N ASP A 482 -9.66 7.95 -14.57
CA ASP A 482 -9.75 9.36 -14.16
C ASP A 482 -10.05 9.46 -12.64
N PRO A 483 -9.21 10.15 -11.83
CA PRO A 483 -9.40 10.22 -10.39
C PRO A 483 -10.78 10.74 -9.99
N VAL A 484 -11.44 10.05 -9.06
CA VAL A 484 -12.70 10.52 -8.47
C VAL A 484 -12.40 11.33 -7.22
N VAL A 485 -12.91 12.55 -7.11
CA VAL A 485 -12.88 13.33 -5.87
C VAL A 485 -14.32 13.62 -5.41
N ILE A 486 -14.53 13.59 -4.10
CA ILE A 486 -15.81 13.93 -3.48
C ILE A 486 -15.66 15.26 -2.76
N ALA A 487 -16.48 16.25 -3.11
CA ALA A 487 -16.46 17.57 -2.50
C ALA A 487 -17.73 17.84 -1.69
N VAL A 488 -17.54 18.41 -0.50
CA VAL A 488 -18.64 18.66 0.45
C VAL A 488 -18.23 19.69 1.50
N GLY A 489 -19.10 20.64 1.83
CA GLY A 489 -19.00 21.51 2.99
C GLY A 489 -20.17 21.31 3.94
N ASP A 490 -20.14 21.99 5.09
CA ASP A 490 -21.25 22.03 6.04
C ASP A 490 -21.66 20.63 6.55
N ALA A 491 -20.66 19.91 7.06
CA ALA A 491 -20.70 18.45 7.15
C ALA A 491 -21.30 17.95 8.48
N ALA A 492 -20.54 17.97 9.57
CA ALA A 492 -20.93 17.32 10.82
C ALA A 492 -21.59 18.31 11.79
N CYS A 493 -22.80 18.00 12.22
CA CYS A 493 -23.52 18.78 13.24
C CYS A 493 -22.80 18.77 14.59
N ASP A 494 -23.15 19.73 15.44
CA ASP A 494 -22.77 19.68 16.85
C ASP A 494 -23.30 18.41 17.54
N PRO A 495 -22.48 17.68 18.30
CA PRO A 495 -22.91 16.46 18.98
C PRO A 495 -24.00 16.70 20.03
N THR A 496 -24.20 17.95 20.48
CA THR A 496 -25.26 18.34 21.42
C THR A 496 -26.56 18.78 20.73
N SER A 497 -26.56 18.88 19.39
CA SER A 497 -27.76 19.22 18.63
C SER A 497 -28.86 18.19 18.86
N PRO A 498 -30.12 18.61 19.09
CA PRO A 498 -31.24 17.68 19.21
C PRO A 498 -31.48 16.87 17.92
N ASN A 499 -31.00 17.36 16.77
CA ASN A 499 -31.11 16.69 15.49
C ASN A 499 -29.93 15.75 15.20
N PHE A 500 -28.84 15.78 15.97
CA PHE A 500 -27.62 14.99 15.69
C PHE A 500 -27.93 13.50 15.59
N ASN A 501 -28.66 12.94 16.56
CA ASN A 501 -29.09 11.53 16.56
C ASN A 501 -27.95 10.54 16.19
N GLY A 502 -26.77 10.73 16.80
CA GLY A 502 -25.58 9.93 16.49
C GLY A 502 -25.03 10.09 15.07
N GLY A 503 -25.32 11.20 14.40
CA GLY A 503 -24.96 11.49 13.02
C GLY A 503 -25.95 10.97 11.98
N VAL A 504 -27.03 10.28 12.39
CA VAL A 504 -28.08 9.80 11.47
C VAL A 504 -28.99 10.95 11.03
N GLY A 505 -29.14 11.97 11.88
CA GLY A 505 -30.00 13.11 11.60
C GLY A 505 -31.49 12.87 11.85
N ILE A 506 -32.27 13.92 11.69
CA ILE A 506 -33.74 13.94 11.69
C ILE A 506 -34.21 14.81 10.53
N GLY A 507 -35.02 14.26 9.62
CA GLY A 507 -35.45 14.97 8.41
C GLY A 507 -34.27 15.24 7.48
N ASP A 508 -34.07 16.51 7.11
CA ASP A 508 -32.96 17.03 6.31
C ASP A 508 -31.76 17.50 7.16
N ALA A 509 -31.90 17.55 8.49
CA ALA A 509 -30.86 18.03 9.38
C ALA A 509 -29.94 16.90 9.90
N CYS A 510 -28.66 17.22 10.06
CA CYS A 510 -27.60 16.37 10.61
C CYS A 510 -27.41 15.02 9.87
N ARG A 511 -27.54 15.02 8.55
CA ARG A 511 -27.49 13.84 7.65
C ARG A 511 -26.08 13.38 7.28
N GLN A 512 -25.09 13.75 8.10
CA GLN A 512 -23.66 13.52 7.90
C GLN A 512 -23.26 12.04 7.72
N LEU A 513 -23.94 11.07 8.37
CA LEU A 513 -23.67 9.65 8.11
C LEU A 513 -24.09 9.26 6.70
N ALA A 514 -25.29 9.66 6.26
CA ALA A 514 -25.80 9.29 4.96
C ALA A 514 -24.98 9.89 3.81
N THR A 515 -24.51 11.13 3.96
CA THR A 515 -23.64 11.78 2.96
C THR A 515 -22.23 11.18 2.94
N SER A 516 -21.64 10.89 4.11
CA SER A 516 -20.34 10.21 4.16
C SER A 516 -20.40 8.75 3.68
N ASP A 517 -21.55 8.07 3.82
CA ASP A 517 -21.78 6.74 3.26
C ASP A 517 -21.73 6.74 1.73
N ILE A 518 -22.21 7.82 1.07
CA ILE A 518 -22.05 7.99 -0.37
C ILE A 518 -20.56 8.04 -0.72
N ALA A 519 -19.79 8.88 -0.03
CA ALA A 519 -18.37 9.05 -0.31
C ALA A 519 -17.57 7.75 -0.13
N LEU A 520 -17.93 6.93 0.86
CA LEU A 520 -17.37 5.57 1.05
C LEU A 520 -17.69 4.62 -0.12
N SER A 521 -18.85 4.79 -0.78
CA SER A 521 -19.28 3.91 -1.88
C SER A 521 -18.69 4.26 -3.24
N GLU A 522 -18.09 5.45 -3.38
CA GLU A 522 -17.64 6.00 -4.68
C GLU A 522 -16.14 5.77 -4.96
N SER A 523 -15.42 5.01 -4.13
CA SER A 523 -13.97 4.75 -4.26
C SER A 523 -13.14 6.02 -4.51
N ALA A 524 -13.40 7.07 -3.72
CA ALA A 524 -12.79 8.38 -3.92
C ALA A 524 -11.26 8.35 -3.74
N SER A 525 -10.55 9.06 -4.62
CA SER A 525 -9.11 9.35 -4.50
C SER A 525 -8.83 10.39 -3.41
N ALA A 526 -9.75 11.34 -3.25
CA ALA A 526 -9.70 12.36 -2.22
C ALA A 526 -11.10 12.86 -1.84
N VAL A 527 -11.23 13.35 -0.60
CA VAL A 527 -12.39 14.11 -0.14
C VAL A 527 -11.97 15.56 0.05
N LEU A 528 -12.58 16.48 -0.69
CA LEU A 528 -12.40 17.92 -0.54
C LEU A 528 -13.42 18.44 0.47
N MET A 529 -12.98 18.67 1.70
CA MET A 529 -13.83 19.22 2.76
C MET A 529 -13.82 20.74 2.66
N LEU A 530 -14.93 21.34 2.24
CA LEU A 530 -15.08 22.75 1.84
C LEU A 530 -15.35 23.68 3.04
N GLY A 531 -14.80 23.36 4.22
CA GLY A 531 -15.02 24.11 5.46
C GLY A 531 -16.32 23.76 6.18
N ASP A 532 -16.39 24.21 7.44
CA ASP A 532 -17.42 23.84 8.41
C ASP A 532 -17.56 22.31 8.50
N ALA A 533 -16.40 21.69 8.71
CA ALA A 533 -16.30 20.25 8.90
C ALA A 533 -17.05 19.87 10.19
N GLN A 534 -16.92 20.66 11.26
CA GLN A 534 -17.53 20.38 12.56
C GLN A 534 -18.23 21.61 13.16
N TYR A 535 -19.55 21.50 13.34
CA TYR A 535 -20.39 22.48 14.04
C TYR A 535 -20.45 22.26 15.56
N GLU A 536 -20.92 23.20 16.38
CA GLU A 536 -21.00 24.64 16.09
C GLU A 536 -19.64 25.31 16.33
N THR A 537 -18.75 24.63 17.05
CA THR A 537 -17.42 25.10 17.37
C THR A 537 -16.46 24.00 16.98
N GLY A 538 -15.53 24.25 16.05
CA GLY A 538 -14.55 23.27 15.53
C GLY A 538 -13.50 22.82 16.55
N ALA A 539 -13.92 22.60 17.80
CA ALA A 539 -13.12 22.10 18.90
C ALA A 539 -12.89 20.59 18.74
N LEU A 540 -11.69 20.14 19.11
CA LEU A 540 -11.28 18.73 18.99
C LEU A 540 -12.27 17.73 19.62
N PRO A 541 -12.86 17.97 20.81
CA PRO A 541 -13.85 17.04 21.36
C PRO A 541 -15.10 16.88 20.50
N ALA A 542 -15.53 17.95 19.80
CA ALA A 542 -16.68 17.88 18.90
C ALA A 542 -16.31 17.09 17.63
N PHE A 543 -15.12 17.31 17.08
CA PHE A 543 -14.58 16.51 15.97
C PHE A 543 -14.57 15.03 16.33
N MET A 544 -14.03 14.65 17.49
CA MET A 544 -13.99 13.24 17.93
C MET A 544 -15.37 12.64 18.19
N ALA A 545 -16.36 13.46 18.56
CA ALA A 545 -17.69 12.97 18.92
C ALA A 545 -18.68 12.93 17.74
N SER A 546 -18.50 13.74 16.70
CA SER A 546 -19.48 13.92 15.63
C SER A 546 -18.91 13.75 14.22
N TYR A 547 -17.80 14.40 13.89
CA TYR A 547 -17.13 14.22 12.60
C TYR A 547 -16.44 12.86 12.48
N GLU A 548 -15.66 12.46 13.49
CA GLU A 548 -14.87 11.21 13.49
C GLU A 548 -15.73 9.97 13.18
N PRO A 549 -16.91 9.76 13.79
CA PRO A 549 -17.75 8.60 13.48
C PRO A 549 -18.40 8.63 12.09
N SER A 550 -18.48 9.79 11.42
CA SER A 550 -19.08 9.94 10.10
C SER A 550 -18.02 10.18 9.02
N TRP A 551 -17.61 11.42 8.81
CA TRP A 551 -16.65 11.80 7.79
C TRP A 551 -15.20 11.43 8.14
N GLY A 552 -14.88 11.22 9.42
CA GLY A 552 -13.56 10.74 9.87
C GLY A 552 -13.17 9.37 9.34
N ARG A 553 -14.15 8.56 8.90
CA ARG A 553 -13.93 7.28 8.19
C ARG A 553 -13.13 7.45 6.89
N LEU A 554 -13.12 8.66 6.32
CA LEU A 554 -12.41 9.02 5.08
C LEU A 554 -11.22 9.96 5.34
N LYS A 555 -10.81 10.11 6.61
CA LYS A 555 -9.79 11.10 7.03
C LYS A 555 -8.45 10.92 6.31
N SER A 556 -8.02 9.68 6.05
CA SER A 556 -6.75 9.39 5.37
C SER A 556 -6.66 9.99 3.96
N ILE A 557 -7.80 10.19 3.29
CA ILE A 557 -7.90 10.80 1.96
C ILE A 557 -8.55 12.18 1.97
N THR A 558 -8.82 12.74 3.16
CA THR A 558 -9.41 14.08 3.26
C THR A 558 -8.35 15.15 3.02
N ARG A 559 -8.73 16.17 2.26
CA ARG A 559 -7.98 17.40 2.01
C ARG A 559 -8.91 18.56 2.39
N PRO A 560 -8.80 19.07 3.63
CA PRO A 560 -9.74 20.04 4.15
C PRO A 560 -9.29 21.49 3.92
N ALA A 561 -10.27 22.37 3.75
CA ALA A 561 -10.15 23.81 3.96
C ALA A 561 -10.95 24.20 5.22
N PRO A 562 -10.52 25.20 6.02
CA PRO A 562 -11.27 25.62 7.20
C PRO A 562 -12.42 26.57 6.83
N GLY A 563 -13.56 26.41 7.50
CA GLY A 563 -14.70 27.32 7.47
C GLY A 563 -14.74 28.24 8.70
N ASN A 564 -15.83 29.01 8.84
CA ASN A 564 -15.93 29.98 9.95
C ASN A 564 -16.21 29.31 11.30
N HIS A 565 -16.84 28.13 11.32
CA HIS A 565 -17.10 27.39 12.55
C HIS A 565 -15.83 26.79 13.15
N GLU A 566 -14.80 26.53 12.32
CA GLU A 566 -13.48 26.16 12.82
C GLU A 566 -12.81 27.30 13.60
N TYR A 567 -13.09 28.56 13.27
CA TYR A 567 -12.54 29.76 13.94
C TYR A 567 -13.42 30.29 15.08
N PHE A 568 -14.41 29.54 15.57
CA PHE A 568 -15.35 30.02 16.58
C PHE A 568 -14.68 30.64 17.83
N TYR A 569 -13.57 30.06 18.29
CA TYR A 569 -12.80 30.55 19.44
C TYR A 569 -11.66 31.52 19.08
N GLY A 570 -11.64 32.03 17.85
CA GLY A 570 -10.62 32.94 17.33
C GLY A 570 -9.37 32.27 16.77
N SER A 571 -9.25 30.94 16.91
CA SER A 571 -8.25 30.08 16.28
C SER A 571 -8.91 28.78 15.82
N ALA A 572 -8.30 28.11 14.84
CA ALA A 572 -8.75 26.82 14.30
C ALA A 572 -7.95 25.64 14.88
N ASP A 573 -7.56 25.72 16.16
CA ASP A 573 -6.64 24.75 16.79
C ASP A 573 -7.20 23.32 16.77
N GLY A 574 -8.51 23.16 16.99
CA GLY A 574 -9.17 21.84 16.96
C GLY A 574 -9.14 21.21 15.56
N TYR A 575 -9.33 22.01 14.52
CA TYR A 575 -9.22 21.61 13.12
C TYR A 575 -7.79 21.16 12.77
N TYR A 576 -6.78 21.97 13.07
CA TYR A 576 -5.38 21.62 12.77
C TYR A 576 -4.90 20.41 13.59
N THR A 577 -5.33 20.30 14.86
CA THR A 577 -5.02 19.13 15.69
C THR A 577 -5.69 17.87 15.15
N TYR A 578 -6.94 17.98 14.69
CA TYR A 578 -7.67 16.84 14.17
C TYR A 578 -7.11 16.37 12.83
N PHE A 579 -6.95 17.25 11.86
CA PHE A 579 -6.53 16.90 10.50
C PHE A 579 -5.01 16.77 10.31
N GLY A 580 -4.20 17.34 11.20
CA GLY A 580 -2.74 17.28 11.12
C GLY A 580 -2.23 17.80 9.77
N ASP A 581 -1.24 17.11 9.20
CA ASP A 581 -0.56 17.52 7.96
C ASP A 581 -1.49 17.65 6.75
N SER A 582 -2.64 16.95 6.75
CA SER A 582 -3.61 17.06 5.65
C SER A 582 -4.22 18.46 5.52
N ALA A 583 -4.24 19.25 6.60
CA ALA A 583 -4.72 20.63 6.62
C ALA A 583 -3.66 21.66 6.20
N GLY A 584 -2.49 21.20 5.74
CA GLY A 584 -1.36 22.06 5.37
C GLY A 584 -0.69 22.70 6.58
N ASP A 585 0.12 23.73 6.32
CA ASP A 585 0.84 24.48 7.36
C ASP A 585 -0.16 25.21 8.28
N PRO A 586 -0.25 24.87 9.58
CA PRO A 586 -1.21 25.45 10.51
C PRO A 586 -0.98 26.95 10.76
N ALA A 587 0.20 27.49 10.42
CA ALA A 587 0.46 28.93 10.48
C ALA A 587 -0.13 29.71 9.28
N LYS A 588 -0.63 29.00 8.26
CA LYS A 588 -1.18 29.57 7.02
C LYS A 588 -2.64 29.14 6.81
N GLY A 589 -2.88 27.83 6.71
CA GLY A 589 -4.20 27.27 6.42
C GLY A 589 -4.58 27.19 4.95
N TRP A 590 -3.62 27.36 4.04
CA TRP A 590 -3.79 27.15 2.59
C TRP A 590 -2.62 26.32 2.05
N TYR A 591 -2.88 25.54 1.00
CA TYR A 591 -1.93 24.62 0.39
C TYR A 591 -2.42 24.17 -1.00
N SER A 592 -1.56 23.51 -1.76
CA SER A 592 -1.89 22.91 -3.06
C SER A 592 -1.35 21.49 -3.18
N PHE A 593 -1.90 20.70 -4.09
CA PHE A 593 -1.51 19.33 -4.37
C PHE A 593 -2.04 18.88 -5.73
N ASP A 594 -1.43 17.84 -6.30
CA ASP A 594 -1.83 17.31 -7.60
C ASP A 594 -2.57 15.97 -7.45
N ILE A 595 -3.61 15.77 -8.28
CA ILE A 595 -4.31 14.48 -8.45
C ILE A 595 -4.50 14.21 -9.93
N GLY A 596 -3.92 13.11 -10.44
CA GLY A 596 -3.96 12.82 -11.87
C GLY A 596 -3.25 13.92 -12.66
N ALA A 597 -3.94 14.55 -13.61
CA ALA A 597 -3.44 15.73 -14.34
C ALA A 597 -4.11 17.04 -13.88
N TRP A 598 -4.61 17.06 -12.64
CA TRP A 598 -5.22 18.25 -12.05
C TRP A 598 -4.35 18.82 -10.94
N HIS A 599 -4.22 20.14 -10.95
CA HIS A 599 -3.67 20.92 -9.86
C HIS A 599 -4.81 21.42 -8.96
N LEU A 600 -4.77 21.08 -7.68
CA LEU A 600 -5.81 21.43 -6.71
C LEU A 600 -5.27 22.41 -5.67
N VAL A 601 -6.04 23.47 -5.39
CA VAL A 601 -5.66 24.54 -4.46
C VAL A 601 -6.70 24.70 -3.36
N ALA A 602 -6.29 24.51 -2.10
CA ALA A 602 -7.10 24.75 -0.91
C ALA A 602 -6.80 26.14 -0.33
N LEU A 603 -7.80 27.01 -0.26
CA LEU A 603 -7.67 28.38 0.27
C LEU A 603 -8.42 28.55 1.60
N ASN A 604 -7.86 29.39 2.47
CA ASN A 604 -8.50 29.83 3.70
C ASN A 604 -9.22 31.16 3.49
N SER A 605 -10.55 31.07 3.40
CA SER A 605 -11.44 32.23 3.18
C SER A 605 -11.76 33.02 4.47
N ASN A 606 -11.21 32.65 5.63
CA ASN A 606 -11.45 33.32 6.91
C ASN A 606 -10.56 34.57 7.08
N CYS A 607 -10.70 35.54 6.18
CA CYS A 607 -9.76 36.64 5.94
C CYS A 607 -9.29 37.41 7.18
N GLY A 608 -10.16 37.55 8.19
CA GLY A 608 -9.83 38.22 9.46
C GLY A 608 -8.76 37.53 10.29
N TYR A 609 -8.53 36.24 10.08
CA TYR A 609 -7.59 35.42 10.85
C TYR A 609 -6.28 35.11 10.11
N VAL A 610 -6.25 35.33 8.78
CA VAL A 610 -5.14 34.90 7.90
C VAL A 610 -4.37 36.04 7.24
N GLY A 611 -4.50 37.26 7.76
CA GLY A 611 -3.81 38.43 7.19
C GLY A 611 -4.46 38.97 5.90
N GLY A 612 -5.73 38.63 5.65
CA GLY A 612 -6.53 39.10 4.53
C GLY A 612 -6.59 38.14 3.34
N CYS A 613 -7.56 38.38 2.46
CA CYS A 613 -7.76 37.66 1.19
C CYS A 613 -7.68 38.58 -0.05
N GLY A 614 -7.42 39.88 0.15
CA GLY A 614 -7.36 40.85 -0.92
C GLY A 614 -6.06 40.78 -1.73
N ALA A 615 -5.99 41.57 -2.81
CA ALA A 615 -4.78 41.70 -3.62
C ALA A 615 -3.58 42.14 -2.77
N GLY A 616 -2.46 41.43 -2.90
CA GLY A 616 -1.25 41.67 -2.11
C GLY A 616 -1.25 41.05 -0.71
N SER A 617 -2.30 40.32 -0.32
CA SER A 617 -2.24 39.48 0.88
C SER A 617 -1.23 38.34 0.70
N ALA A 618 -0.69 37.82 1.81
CA ALA A 618 0.30 36.73 1.75
C ALA A 618 -0.25 35.49 1.01
N GLN A 619 -1.53 35.18 1.22
CA GLN A 619 -2.21 34.07 0.56
C GLN A 619 -2.44 34.33 -0.93
N GLU A 620 -2.83 35.54 -1.35
CA GLU A 620 -3.02 35.86 -2.76
C GLU A 620 -1.71 35.92 -3.55
N VAL A 621 -0.64 36.45 -2.93
CA VAL A 621 0.71 36.44 -3.51
C VAL A 621 1.22 35.00 -3.66
N TRP A 622 1.00 34.16 -2.64
CA TRP A 622 1.31 32.73 -2.71
C TRP A 622 0.54 32.05 -3.83
N LEU A 623 -0.78 32.27 -3.92
CA LEU A 623 -1.65 31.68 -4.93
C LEU A 623 -1.16 32.00 -6.35
N ARG A 624 -0.82 33.26 -6.64
CA ARG A 624 -0.28 33.63 -7.95
C ARG A 624 1.04 32.95 -8.26
N ALA A 625 1.92 32.80 -7.26
CA ALA A 625 3.19 32.12 -7.43
C ALA A 625 3.02 30.62 -7.66
N ASP A 626 2.09 30.00 -6.92
CA ASP A 626 1.71 28.59 -7.04
C ASP A 626 1.12 28.31 -8.43
N LEU A 627 0.14 29.08 -8.87
CA LEU A 627 -0.46 28.96 -10.22
C LEU A 627 0.58 29.16 -11.34
N ALA A 628 1.50 30.12 -11.19
CA ALA A 628 2.57 30.34 -12.17
C ALA A 628 3.56 29.17 -12.24
N ALA A 629 3.74 28.41 -11.15
CA ALA A 629 4.58 27.23 -11.12
C ALA A 629 3.91 25.99 -11.73
N HIS A 630 2.58 25.99 -11.87
CA HIS A 630 1.77 24.88 -12.36
C HIS A 630 1.03 25.27 -13.66
N SER A 631 1.77 25.83 -14.63
CA SER A 631 1.22 26.47 -15.84
C SER A 631 0.61 25.53 -16.89
N ASN A 632 0.68 24.21 -16.68
CA ASN A 632 0.02 23.22 -17.52
C ASN A 632 -0.60 22.21 -16.57
N GLN A 633 -1.92 22.21 -16.45
CA GLN A 633 -2.80 21.19 -15.84
C GLN A 633 -4.15 21.85 -15.58
N CYS A 634 -5.23 21.09 -15.74
CA CYS A 634 -6.54 21.53 -15.30
C CYS A 634 -6.47 21.98 -13.83
N THR A 635 -7.05 23.12 -13.49
CA THR A 635 -6.92 23.70 -12.15
C THR A 635 -8.27 23.81 -11.45
N LEU A 636 -8.34 23.25 -10.25
CA LEU A 636 -9.48 23.34 -9.35
C LEU A 636 -9.06 24.04 -8.06
N ALA A 637 -9.75 25.10 -7.68
CA ALA A 637 -9.57 25.74 -6.37
C ALA A 637 -10.79 25.54 -5.49
N TYR A 638 -10.58 25.44 -4.18
CA TYR A 638 -11.68 25.26 -3.24
C TYR A 638 -11.42 25.96 -1.90
N TRP A 639 -12.50 26.45 -1.30
CA TRP A 639 -12.51 27.10 0.01
C TRP A 639 -13.93 27.14 0.58
N HIS A 640 -14.11 27.80 1.72
CA HIS A 640 -15.41 27.82 2.40
C HIS A 640 -16.41 28.85 1.85
N HIS A 641 -16.15 30.16 1.95
CA HIS A 641 -17.13 31.20 1.58
C HIS A 641 -17.16 31.46 0.05
N PRO A 642 -18.21 31.07 -0.70
CA PRO A 642 -18.26 31.20 -2.16
C PRO A 642 -18.27 32.68 -2.61
N ARG A 643 -17.80 32.95 -3.84
CA ARG A 643 -17.88 34.31 -4.40
C ARG A 643 -19.29 34.61 -4.89
N PHE A 644 -19.95 33.61 -5.46
CA PHE A 644 -21.29 33.68 -6.00
C PHE A 644 -22.19 32.64 -5.33
N SER A 645 -23.34 33.08 -4.84
CA SER A 645 -24.31 32.19 -4.21
C SER A 645 -25.68 32.84 -4.20
N SER A 646 -26.72 32.02 -4.39
CA SER A 646 -28.13 32.38 -4.23
C SER A 646 -28.67 32.14 -2.81
N GLY A 647 -27.83 31.54 -1.95
CA GLY A 647 -28.10 31.21 -0.56
C GLY A 647 -28.28 32.45 0.34
N GLN A 648 -28.44 32.20 1.63
CA GLN A 648 -28.76 33.26 2.59
C GLN A 648 -27.58 34.20 2.86
N HIS A 649 -26.35 33.70 2.72
CA HIS A 649 -25.13 34.49 2.85
C HIS A 649 -24.79 35.22 1.54
N GLY A 650 -25.09 34.61 0.40
CA GLY A 650 -25.06 35.26 -0.90
C GLY A 650 -23.65 35.51 -1.41
N GLU A 651 -23.51 36.44 -2.36
CA GLU A 651 -22.21 36.78 -2.94
C GLU A 651 -21.22 37.36 -1.91
N ASN A 652 -19.96 36.91 -1.96
CA ASN A 652 -18.89 37.43 -1.10
C ASN A 652 -17.79 38.16 -1.91
N PRO A 653 -17.84 39.50 -2.01
CA PRO A 653 -16.83 40.30 -2.71
C PRO A 653 -15.41 40.18 -2.15
N SER A 654 -15.23 39.67 -0.92
CA SER A 654 -13.91 39.50 -0.32
C SER A 654 -13.05 38.46 -1.05
N MET A 655 -13.68 37.57 -1.83
CA MET A 655 -13.01 36.53 -2.62
C MET A 655 -12.59 37.02 -4.02
N ASP A 656 -12.87 38.28 -4.39
CA ASP A 656 -12.58 38.83 -5.73
C ASP A 656 -11.12 38.66 -6.16
N ALA A 657 -10.17 38.87 -5.23
CA ALA A 657 -8.75 38.76 -5.56
C ALA A 657 -8.30 37.33 -5.85
N PHE A 658 -8.84 36.33 -5.14
CA PHE A 658 -8.60 34.91 -5.44
C PHE A 658 -9.20 34.53 -6.79
N TRP A 659 -10.45 34.95 -7.04
CA TRP A 659 -11.11 34.73 -8.33
C TRP A 659 -10.34 35.34 -9.50
N ARG A 660 -9.82 36.56 -9.37
CA ARG A 660 -8.99 37.19 -10.40
C ARG A 660 -7.66 36.45 -10.59
N ALA A 661 -6.99 36.06 -9.50
CA ALA A 661 -5.74 35.29 -9.61
C ALA A 661 -5.94 33.96 -10.35
N LEU A 662 -7.02 33.24 -10.03
CA LEU A 662 -7.38 31.98 -10.68
C LEU A 662 -7.77 32.19 -12.15
N HIS A 663 -8.55 33.22 -12.45
CA HIS A 663 -8.97 33.54 -13.81
C HIS A 663 -7.78 33.98 -14.68
N ASP A 664 -6.88 34.81 -14.15
CA ASP A 664 -5.65 35.23 -14.83
C ASP A 664 -4.75 34.02 -15.18
N ALA A 665 -4.81 32.95 -14.38
CA ALA A 665 -4.07 31.71 -14.59
C ALA A 665 -4.82 30.66 -15.43
N GLY A 666 -6.07 30.94 -15.84
CA GLY A 666 -6.87 30.01 -16.64
C GLY A 666 -7.47 28.84 -15.86
N ALA A 667 -7.74 28.99 -14.56
CA ALA A 667 -8.37 27.93 -13.76
C ALA A 667 -9.76 27.53 -14.29
N ASP A 668 -10.19 26.30 -14.00
CA ASP A 668 -11.36 25.68 -14.61
C ASP A 668 -12.56 25.59 -13.66
N LEU A 669 -12.27 25.31 -12.38
CA LEU A 669 -13.29 24.98 -11.40
C LEU A 669 -13.03 25.65 -10.04
N ILE A 670 -14.09 26.18 -9.44
CA ILE A 670 -14.10 26.69 -8.06
C ILE A 670 -15.19 25.97 -7.26
N LEU A 671 -14.86 25.52 -6.05
CA LEU A 671 -15.80 24.89 -5.13
C LEU A 671 -15.90 25.66 -3.80
N GLY A 672 -17.12 25.94 -3.36
CA GLY A 672 -17.46 26.60 -2.10
C GLY A 672 -18.45 25.79 -1.25
N GLY A 673 -18.51 26.08 0.04
CA GLY A 673 -19.55 25.60 0.98
C GLY A 673 -20.34 26.80 1.54
N HIS A 674 -20.47 26.86 2.87
CA HIS A 674 -20.98 27.96 3.70
C HIS A 674 -22.47 28.27 3.56
N ASP A 675 -22.93 28.44 2.33
CA ASP A 675 -24.34 28.48 2.02
C ASP A 675 -24.86 27.05 1.93
N HIS A 676 -25.81 26.71 2.81
CA HIS A 676 -26.30 25.34 2.97
C HIS A 676 -27.26 24.93 1.86
N ASN A 677 -26.74 24.83 0.64
CA ASN A 677 -27.43 24.46 -0.58
C ASN A 677 -26.47 23.85 -1.60
N TYR A 678 -27.05 23.26 -2.64
CA TYR A 678 -26.35 22.95 -3.87
C TYR A 678 -26.59 24.06 -4.89
N GLU A 679 -25.57 24.53 -5.58
CA GLU A 679 -25.70 25.44 -6.71
C GLU A 679 -24.55 25.30 -7.69
N ARG A 680 -24.85 25.40 -8.99
CA ARG A 680 -23.88 25.37 -10.09
C ARG A 680 -24.09 26.58 -10.99
N PHE A 681 -23.01 27.33 -11.22
CA PHE A 681 -22.99 28.50 -12.09
C PHE A 681 -22.47 28.16 -13.48
N ALA A 682 -22.88 28.93 -14.50
CA ALA A 682 -22.26 28.91 -15.83
C ALA A 682 -20.84 29.50 -15.75
N PRO A 683 -19.92 29.12 -16.67
CA PRO A 683 -18.62 29.75 -16.81
C PRO A 683 -18.72 31.27 -16.93
N GLN A 684 -18.02 31.97 -16.04
CA GLN A 684 -18.06 33.43 -15.95
C GLN A 684 -16.74 34.03 -15.48
N THR A 685 -16.54 35.30 -15.79
CA THR A 685 -15.42 36.11 -15.31
C THR A 685 -15.64 36.57 -13.86
N PRO A 686 -14.61 37.07 -13.15
CA PRO A 686 -14.74 37.64 -11.80
C PRO A 686 -15.77 38.78 -11.69
N ASP A 687 -16.05 39.46 -12.81
CA ASP A 687 -17.02 40.56 -12.91
C ASP A 687 -18.45 40.07 -13.24
N SER A 688 -18.72 38.76 -13.09
CA SER A 688 -20.02 38.12 -13.36
C SER A 688 -20.48 38.28 -14.82
N VAL A 689 -19.53 38.32 -15.76
CA VAL A 689 -19.82 38.32 -17.20
C VAL A 689 -19.64 36.90 -17.72
N SER A 690 -20.66 36.34 -18.38
CA SER A 690 -20.58 35.03 -19.03
C SER A 690 -19.41 34.96 -20.02
N ASP A 691 -18.60 33.93 -19.87
CA ASP A 691 -17.49 33.61 -20.77
C ASP A 691 -17.34 32.10 -20.85
N SER A 692 -17.82 31.50 -21.95
CA SER A 692 -17.75 30.05 -22.15
C SER A 692 -16.38 29.55 -22.60
N ALA A 693 -15.44 30.44 -22.90
CA ALA A 693 -14.12 30.09 -23.45
C ALA A 693 -12.99 30.23 -22.42
N GLY A 694 -13.10 31.18 -21.48
CA GLY A 694 -12.11 31.40 -20.42
C GLY A 694 -12.69 31.67 -19.03
N GLY A 695 -14.01 31.60 -18.85
CA GLY A 695 -14.67 31.82 -17.56
C GLY A 695 -14.60 30.59 -16.66
N ILE A 696 -14.59 30.80 -15.35
CA ILE A 696 -14.50 29.72 -14.37
C ILE A 696 -15.91 29.25 -13.98
N ARG A 697 -16.10 27.94 -13.81
CA ARG A 697 -17.32 27.38 -13.23
C ARG A 697 -17.22 27.31 -11.71
N GLU A 698 -18.21 27.84 -10.99
CA GLU A 698 -18.31 27.71 -9.53
C GLU A 698 -19.45 26.77 -9.12
N PHE A 699 -19.19 25.97 -8.08
CA PHE A 699 -20.19 25.19 -7.36
C PHE A 699 -20.25 25.61 -5.89
N VAL A 700 -21.45 25.72 -5.35
CA VAL A 700 -21.72 25.73 -3.90
C VAL A 700 -22.21 24.35 -3.51
N VAL A 701 -21.56 23.72 -2.54
CA VAL A 701 -21.83 22.34 -2.07
C VAL A 701 -21.89 22.31 -0.54
N GLY A 702 -22.71 23.16 0.05
CA GLY A 702 -22.98 23.18 1.50
C GLY A 702 -24.02 22.14 1.94
N THR A 703 -23.91 20.93 1.42
CA THR A 703 -24.95 19.89 1.53
C THR A 703 -24.55 18.70 2.40
N GLY A 704 -23.46 18.84 3.16
CA GLY A 704 -22.72 17.73 3.75
C GLY A 704 -23.35 17.05 4.94
N GLY A 705 -24.36 17.66 5.54
CA GLY A 705 -25.10 17.04 6.62
C GLY A 705 -25.75 18.03 7.56
N LYS A 706 -25.26 19.27 7.67
CA LYS A 706 -25.97 20.33 8.40
C LYS A 706 -27.34 20.63 7.75
N ASP A 707 -28.21 21.33 8.49
CA ASP A 707 -29.54 21.74 7.99
C ASP A 707 -29.46 22.60 6.73
N LEU A 708 -30.25 22.26 5.70
CA LEU A 708 -30.35 23.07 4.48
C LEU A 708 -31.15 24.35 4.72
N ARG A 709 -30.86 25.39 3.92
CA ARG A 709 -31.45 26.72 4.10
C ARG A 709 -32.27 27.14 2.90
N SER A 710 -33.07 28.20 3.05
CA SER A 710 -33.91 28.72 1.97
C SER A 710 -33.14 29.66 1.05
N ARG A 711 -33.50 29.65 -0.23
CA ARG A 711 -33.05 30.66 -1.21
C ARG A 711 -33.35 32.08 -0.76
N SER A 712 -32.42 33.00 -1.02
CA SER A 712 -32.56 34.42 -0.71
C SER A 712 -32.83 35.28 -1.96
N PHE A 713 -32.14 35.02 -3.07
CA PHE A 713 -32.33 35.73 -4.35
C PHE A 713 -31.85 34.90 -5.55
N THR A 714 -31.90 35.46 -6.77
CA THR A 714 -31.39 34.82 -8.00
C THR A 714 -30.19 35.59 -8.54
N PRO A 715 -28.95 35.10 -8.39
CA PRO A 715 -27.75 35.71 -8.96
C PRO A 715 -27.71 35.49 -10.49
N ALA A 716 -26.87 36.27 -11.16
CA ALA A 716 -26.60 36.03 -12.58
C ALA A 716 -25.92 34.67 -12.77
N HIS A 717 -26.18 34.02 -13.90
CA HIS A 717 -25.49 32.80 -14.34
C HIS A 717 -25.65 31.56 -13.44
N SER A 718 -26.53 31.56 -12.44
CA SER A 718 -26.97 30.34 -11.75
C SER A 718 -27.74 29.44 -12.73
N GLU A 719 -27.23 28.24 -12.99
CA GLU A 719 -27.81 27.28 -13.95
C GLU A 719 -28.69 26.24 -13.25
N VAL A 720 -28.22 25.70 -12.13
CA VAL A 720 -28.91 24.67 -11.34
C VAL A 720 -28.71 24.97 -9.86
N TYR A 721 -29.77 24.82 -9.07
CA TYR A 721 -29.72 24.98 -7.62
C TYR A 721 -30.71 24.03 -6.96
N ASP A 722 -30.38 23.58 -5.76
CA ASP A 722 -31.28 22.84 -4.88
C ASP A 722 -31.04 23.20 -3.42
N TYR A 723 -32.12 23.23 -2.66
CA TYR A 723 -32.19 23.66 -1.26
C TYR A 723 -32.85 22.62 -0.36
N SER A 724 -32.99 21.38 -0.85
CA SER A 724 -33.83 20.37 -0.21
C SER A 724 -33.17 19.00 -0.03
N ALA A 725 -32.16 18.68 -0.85
CA ALA A 725 -31.51 17.38 -0.86
C ALA A 725 -30.09 17.44 -0.28
N PRO A 726 -29.84 16.81 0.88
CA PRO A 726 -28.48 16.57 1.36
C PRO A 726 -27.75 15.62 0.41
N GLY A 727 -26.44 15.81 0.25
CA GLY A 727 -25.67 15.06 -0.74
C GLY A 727 -24.23 15.51 -0.84
N VAL A 728 -23.53 14.97 -1.84
CA VAL A 728 -22.12 15.26 -2.11
C VAL A 728 -21.92 15.52 -3.61
N LEU A 729 -20.93 16.34 -3.96
CA LEU A 729 -20.53 16.50 -5.35
C LEU A 729 -19.43 15.48 -5.67
N LYS A 730 -19.70 14.57 -6.61
CA LYS A 730 -18.69 13.70 -7.19
C LYS A 730 -18.11 14.35 -8.44
N LEU A 731 -16.78 14.40 -8.52
CA LEU A 731 -16.06 14.84 -9.70
C LEU A 731 -15.17 13.70 -10.19
N THR A 732 -15.19 13.45 -11.49
CA THR A 732 -14.24 12.56 -12.17
C THR A 732 -13.27 13.44 -12.95
N LEU A 733 -12.03 13.52 -12.49
CA LEU A 733 -10.98 14.40 -12.98
C LEU A 733 -10.25 13.76 -14.17
N ARG A 734 -10.60 14.15 -15.39
CA ARG A 734 -9.96 13.66 -16.63
C ARG A 734 -8.71 14.46 -16.97
N PRO A 735 -7.77 13.94 -17.77
CA PRO A 735 -6.54 14.67 -18.11
C PRO A 735 -6.72 16.07 -18.73
N SER A 736 -7.86 16.32 -19.39
CA SER A 736 -8.17 17.59 -20.08
C SER A 736 -9.60 18.05 -19.85
N GLY A 737 -10.23 17.62 -18.76
CA GLY A 737 -11.63 17.92 -18.47
C GLY A 737 -12.11 17.24 -17.19
N TYR A 738 -13.38 17.40 -16.87
CA TYR A 738 -14.00 16.78 -15.71
C TYR A 738 -15.44 16.42 -15.99
N ASP A 739 -15.91 15.37 -15.33
CA ASP A 739 -17.35 15.11 -15.18
C ASP A 739 -17.78 15.46 -13.76
N TRP A 740 -19.03 15.87 -13.58
CA TRP A 740 -19.64 16.06 -12.28
C TRP A 740 -20.94 15.27 -12.15
N GLU A 741 -21.24 14.83 -10.94
CA GLU A 741 -22.50 14.21 -10.55
C GLU A 741 -22.81 14.62 -9.10
N PHE A 742 -23.95 15.27 -8.88
CA PHE A 742 -24.46 15.48 -7.53
C PHE A 742 -25.15 14.20 -7.05
N LYS A 743 -24.64 13.63 -5.96
CA LYS A 743 -25.14 12.41 -5.33
C LYS A 743 -25.96 12.80 -4.11
N ALA A 744 -27.28 12.83 -4.26
CA ALA A 744 -28.17 13.02 -3.12
C ALA A 744 -28.27 11.75 -2.25
N ILE A 745 -28.57 11.91 -0.96
CA ILE A 745 -28.80 10.77 -0.05
C ILE A 745 -30.01 9.92 -0.50
N PRO A 746 -30.04 8.62 -0.16
CA PRO A 746 -31.13 7.74 -0.58
C PRO A 746 -32.52 8.27 -0.18
N GLY A 747 -33.42 8.36 -1.15
CA GLY A 747 -34.79 8.85 -0.97
C GLY A 747 -35.02 10.26 -1.51
N GLU A 748 -33.96 11.04 -1.72
CA GLU A 748 -34.04 12.33 -2.38
C GLU A 748 -34.11 12.17 -3.91
N LEU A 749 -34.76 13.14 -4.57
CA LEU A 749 -35.03 13.09 -6.02
C LEU A 749 -34.14 14.02 -6.84
N PHE A 750 -33.43 14.94 -6.20
CA PHE A 750 -32.58 15.90 -6.90
C PHE A 750 -31.32 15.23 -7.45
N ALA A 751 -30.99 15.57 -8.69
CA ALA A 751 -29.79 15.11 -9.38
C ALA A 751 -29.33 16.18 -10.37
N ASP A 752 -28.02 16.36 -10.48
CA ASP A 752 -27.37 17.17 -11.51
C ASP A 752 -26.11 16.44 -11.98
N SER A 753 -25.83 16.48 -13.27
CA SER A 753 -24.61 15.89 -13.83
C SER A 753 -24.25 16.53 -15.16
N GLY A 754 -22.98 16.40 -15.53
CA GLY A 754 -22.47 16.89 -16.80
C GLY A 754 -20.96 16.73 -16.93
N SER A 755 -20.40 17.34 -17.97
CA SER A 755 -18.96 17.36 -18.19
C SER A 755 -18.50 18.65 -18.88
N ALA A 756 -17.21 18.98 -18.70
CA ALA A 756 -16.57 20.13 -19.33
C ALA A 756 -15.09 19.85 -19.60
N SER A 757 -14.53 20.53 -20.60
CA SER A 757 -13.08 20.54 -20.86
C SER A 757 -12.40 21.66 -20.08
N CYS A 758 -11.11 21.51 -19.82
CA CYS A 758 -10.28 22.58 -19.27
C CYS A 758 -9.87 23.58 -20.35
N HIS A 759 -9.48 24.80 -19.96
CA HIS A 759 -9.09 25.91 -20.84
C HIS A 759 -7.82 25.67 -21.66
#